data_AF-A0AAD9ZPF0-F1
#
_entry.id   AF-A0AAD9ZPF0-F1
#
_cell.length_a   1.000
_cell.length_b   1.000
_cell.length_c   1.000
_cell.angle_alpha   90.00
_cell.angle_beta   90.00
_cell.angle_gamma   90.00
#
_symmetry.space_group_name_H-M   'P 1'
#
loop_
_entity.id
_entity.type
_entity.pdbx_description
1 polymer ?
#
loop_
_entity_poly.entity_id
_entity_poly.type
_entity_poly.pdbx_seq_one_letter_code
_entity_poly.pdbx_strand_id
1 'polypeptide(L)'
;MCVDYTENQKRTPFDEGGYFIVNGIDRVLIAQERMSTNHVYVFQMRQPNKYAYVAEFQSRVKYPNRQPGTLFVRMLSKTTAKMGIRATLSSIREEIPIVIVFRALGVIPDKQIIECICYDFSDTEMKVLLQPSLEEACYIRNQQLALEYIGKIGAPACVTEKEERIKYAKDILKKEMLPHFDDREPFVDIRKAHNFGYIIHRLLLCALKRRAADDRDHFGNKRLDLAGPLLGNLFGMLFRKFTREVQSRVKKFVDKEKDFKLDDIIAEKAKIITSGLKYSLATGNWGKVNAGHTRTGVSQVLNRITSASTLSHLRRISSPIGREVKLAKPMQLHNSQWGMMCPAETPVGKACGLVKNLALMVHITVGSAPDLILDCLKNLKLREIEDISPGEMAQGTKIFVNGCWVGIHRDPDKMVKTLRNLRRRHAPFNAEFGLFRDFSLNELHICTDYGRCRRLLFVVEKQRLLIKKRDITALENKESNWNDLLVKGFLEYIDAKEEENTLIAMTINDLHKKEETAMIAMTENDPEPVPFTHCEIHPSLIMGVCASIIPFPNRNQSIRNTYQSAMGKQAMGIYATNYQLRMDTGAYILCYPQKPLVTTKAMKNLPFEQLPAGTNAIVAIASYSGYNQGDSIIMNQSSIDRGLFRSLSFHTYKDEEKRMGTLVKESFGRPDRSNTMASTELGTALIFTASVNAGCLDVYHYSFL
;
A
#
# COMPACT_ATOMS: atom_id res chain seq x y z
N MET A 1 23.10 -13.49 5.03
CA MET A 1 23.33 -14.70 5.85
C MET A 1 24.70 -14.56 6.47
N CYS A 2 24.74 -14.29 7.78
CA CYS A 2 25.81 -14.47 8.76
C CYS A 2 25.23 -13.82 10.01
N VAL A 3 24.46 -14.59 10.79
CA VAL A 3 24.01 -14.19 12.12
C VAL A 3 24.81 -15.08 13.06
N ASP A 4 25.79 -14.49 13.74
CA ASP A 4 26.63 -15.16 14.71
C ASP A 4 25.77 -15.77 15.83
N TYR A 5 26.02 -17.04 16.14
CA TYR A 5 25.31 -17.83 17.15
C TYR A 5 25.41 -17.25 18.58
N THR A 6 26.33 -16.31 18.83
CA THR A 6 26.50 -15.61 20.12
C THR A 6 25.56 -14.42 20.30
N GLU A 7 24.96 -13.86 19.24
CA GLU A 7 23.98 -12.76 19.35
C GLU A 7 22.60 -13.22 19.84
N ASN A 8 22.25 -14.50 19.67
CA ASN A 8 20.93 -15.01 20.05
C ASN A 8 20.68 -14.97 21.56
N GLN A 9 21.71 -14.97 22.41
CA GLN A 9 21.55 -14.88 23.87
C GLN A 9 21.16 -13.47 24.36
N LYS A 10 21.38 -12.42 23.55
CA LYS A 10 21.04 -11.03 23.91
C LYS A 10 19.71 -10.56 23.33
N ARG A 11 19.06 -11.36 22.47
CA ARG A 11 17.80 -11.00 21.82
C ARG A 11 16.61 -11.44 22.65
N THR A 12 15.61 -10.59 22.71
CA THR A 12 14.32 -10.91 23.32
C THR A 12 13.57 -11.93 22.49
N PRO A 13 13.03 -13.01 23.09
CA PRO A 13 12.17 -13.98 22.39
C PRO A 13 10.88 -13.36 21.82
N PHE A 14 10.48 -12.20 22.33
CA PHE A 14 9.26 -11.48 21.95
C PHE A 14 9.48 -10.39 20.88
N ASP A 15 10.70 -10.22 20.35
CA ASP A 15 10.93 -9.28 19.24
C ASP A 15 10.65 -9.96 17.90
N GLU A 16 9.62 -9.49 17.20
CA GLU A 16 9.21 -10.00 15.88
C GLU A 16 10.07 -9.42 14.73
N GLY A 17 10.93 -8.44 15.00
CA GLY A 17 11.71 -7.75 13.98
C GLY A 17 10.89 -6.77 13.14
N GLY A 18 11.13 -6.72 11.83
CA GLY A 18 10.40 -5.83 10.92
C GLY A 18 10.86 -4.36 10.92
N TYR A 19 12.02 -4.07 11.48
CA TYR A 19 12.64 -2.74 11.52
C TYR A 19 14.12 -2.81 11.08
N PHE A 20 14.71 -1.65 10.85
CA PHE A 20 16.12 -1.47 10.47
C PHE A 20 16.85 -0.71 11.58
N ILE A 21 18.09 -1.12 11.88
CA ILE A 21 18.97 -0.36 12.78
C ILE A 21 19.86 0.53 11.92
N VAL A 22 19.66 1.85 12.00
CA VAL A 22 20.42 2.84 11.23
C VAL A 22 21.04 3.84 12.19
N ASN A 23 22.38 3.92 12.21
CA ASN A 23 23.14 4.73 13.19
C ASN A 23 22.80 4.41 14.65
N GLY A 24 22.52 3.13 14.96
CA GLY A 24 22.12 2.70 16.31
C GLY A 24 20.67 3.04 16.69
N ILE A 25 19.86 3.57 15.76
CA ILE A 25 18.45 3.91 16.00
C ILE A 25 17.56 2.93 15.23
N ASP A 26 16.53 2.41 15.90
CA ASP A 26 15.52 1.55 15.29
C ASP A 26 14.56 2.36 14.41
N ARG A 27 14.45 1.98 13.14
CA ARG A 27 13.67 2.64 12.10
C ARG A 27 12.70 1.67 11.45
N VAL A 28 11.44 2.05 11.35
CA VAL A 28 10.39 1.28 10.67
C VAL A 28 9.98 1.97 9.38
N LEU A 29 9.80 1.17 8.32
CA LEU A 29 9.21 1.64 7.07
C LEU A 29 7.70 1.49 7.14
N ILE A 30 7.00 2.61 7.05
CA ILE A 30 5.54 2.67 7.08
C ILE A 30 4.98 2.39 5.69
N ALA A 31 4.03 1.46 5.62
CA ALA A 31 3.34 1.11 4.40
C ALA A 31 2.63 2.34 3.81
N GLN A 32 2.79 2.55 2.50
CA GLN A 32 2.22 3.70 1.80
C GLN A 32 1.01 3.27 0.96
N GLU A 33 -0.14 3.90 1.19
CA GLU A 33 -1.34 3.70 0.38
C GLU A 33 -1.19 4.43 -0.96
N ARG A 34 -1.44 3.73 -2.07
CA ARG A 34 -1.49 4.31 -3.41
C ARG A 34 -2.70 3.79 -4.18
N MET A 35 -3.13 4.53 -5.20
CA MET A 35 -4.11 4.01 -6.16
C MET A 35 -3.54 2.82 -6.93
N SER A 36 -4.40 1.86 -7.25
CA SER A 36 -4.05 0.72 -8.07
C SER A 36 -3.78 1.19 -9.50
N THR A 37 -2.67 0.73 -10.04
CA THR A 37 -2.27 0.97 -11.44
C THR A 37 -2.94 -0.03 -12.38
N ASN A 38 -2.87 0.24 -13.68
CA ASN A 38 -3.46 -0.57 -14.76
C ASN A 38 -4.97 -0.78 -14.58
N HIS A 39 -5.68 0.24 -14.09
CA HIS A 39 -7.13 0.23 -14.00
C HIS A 39 -7.68 1.54 -14.56
N VAL A 40 -8.83 1.45 -15.22
CA VAL A 40 -9.53 2.63 -15.76
C VAL A 40 -10.36 3.23 -14.66
N TYR A 41 -10.11 4.50 -14.33
CA TYR A 41 -10.94 5.25 -13.40
C TYR A 41 -11.69 6.35 -14.13
N VAL A 42 -13.01 6.40 -14.00
CA VAL A 42 -13.84 7.43 -14.63
C VAL A 42 -14.48 8.28 -13.54
N PHE A 43 -14.20 9.58 -13.59
CA PHE A 43 -14.71 10.55 -12.62
C PHE A 43 -15.57 11.61 -13.32
N GLN A 44 -16.69 11.94 -12.68
CA GLN A 44 -17.47 13.12 -13.01
C GLN A 44 -16.88 14.34 -12.31
N MET A 45 -16.65 15.42 -13.06
CA MET A 45 -16.10 16.66 -12.52
C MET A 45 -17.21 17.60 -12.07
N ARG A 46 -17.01 18.23 -10.90
CA ARG A 46 -17.92 19.28 -10.41
C ARG A 46 -17.72 20.54 -11.26
N GLN A 47 -18.82 21.10 -11.76
CA GLN A 47 -18.81 22.36 -12.50
C GLN A 47 -18.59 23.55 -11.54
N PRO A 48 -17.93 24.65 -11.96
CA PRO A 48 -17.53 25.05 -13.32
C PRO A 48 -16.12 24.55 -13.70
N ASN A 49 -16.03 23.37 -14.33
CA ASN A 49 -14.77 22.80 -14.78
C ASN A 49 -14.83 22.66 -16.30
N LYS A 50 -13.70 22.89 -16.99
CA LYS A 50 -13.59 22.73 -18.46
C LYS A 50 -14.07 21.36 -18.92
N TYR A 51 -13.90 20.33 -18.09
CA TYR A 51 -14.28 18.96 -18.38
C TYR A 51 -15.56 18.57 -17.65
N ALA A 52 -16.41 17.79 -18.32
CA ALA A 52 -17.56 17.13 -17.71
C ALA A 52 -17.14 15.81 -17.05
N TYR A 53 -16.37 15.00 -17.77
CA TYR A 53 -15.89 13.69 -17.32
C TYR A 53 -14.41 13.52 -17.66
N VAL A 54 -13.70 12.80 -16.79
CA VAL A 54 -12.28 12.46 -16.98
C VAL A 54 -12.08 10.99 -16.68
N ALA A 55 -11.56 10.26 -17.66
CA ALA A 55 -10.99 8.93 -17.46
C ALA A 55 -9.48 9.07 -17.22
N GLU A 56 -9.01 8.47 -16.15
CA GLU A 56 -7.61 8.38 -15.78
C GLU A 56 -7.15 6.93 -15.84
N PHE A 57 -6.04 6.68 -16.52
CA PHE A 57 -5.39 5.37 -16.58
C PHE A 57 -3.91 5.51 -16.25
N GLN A 58 -3.51 5.01 -15.09
CA GLN A 58 -2.11 5.00 -14.66
C GLN A 58 -1.47 3.66 -15.01
N SER A 59 -0.68 3.63 -16.07
CA SER A 59 -0.09 2.40 -16.59
C SER A 59 1.30 2.15 -16.01
N ARG A 60 1.54 0.93 -15.54
CA ARG A 60 2.84 0.49 -14.99
C ARG A 60 3.32 -0.78 -15.69
N VAL A 61 4.59 -0.75 -16.08
CA VAL A 61 5.31 -1.90 -16.66
C VAL A 61 5.34 -3.07 -15.67
N LYS A 62 5.35 -4.30 -16.18
CA LYS A 62 5.51 -5.54 -15.41
C LYS A 62 6.68 -5.49 -14.43
N TYR A 63 7.79 -4.84 -14.80
CA TYR A 63 8.96 -4.63 -13.94
C TYR A 63 9.00 -3.21 -13.37
N PRO A 64 8.95 -3.04 -12.04
CA PRO A 64 8.58 -1.78 -11.37
C PRO A 64 9.61 -0.65 -11.43
N ASN A 65 10.58 -0.69 -12.33
CA ASN A 65 11.72 0.23 -12.29
C ASN A 65 11.37 1.63 -12.85
N ARG A 66 10.33 1.76 -13.68
CA ARG A 66 9.89 3.04 -14.26
C ARG A 66 8.71 3.62 -13.49
N GLN A 67 8.63 4.95 -13.43
CA GLN A 67 7.41 5.62 -12.96
C GLN A 67 6.22 5.26 -13.87
N PRO A 68 5.01 5.14 -13.32
CA PRO A 68 3.83 4.85 -14.12
C PRO A 68 3.55 6.00 -15.09
N GLY A 69 3.28 5.67 -16.35
CA GLY A 69 2.84 6.63 -17.35
C GLY A 69 1.34 6.89 -17.17
N THR A 70 0.95 8.16 -17.05
CA THR A 70 -0.46 8.54 -16.87
C THR A 70 -1.08 8.96 -18.19
N LEU A 71 -2.19 8.34 -18.55
CA LEU A 71 -3.03 8.72 -19.68
C LEU A 71 -4.33 9.33 -19.14
N PHE A 72 -4.68 10.51 -19.64
CA PHE A 72 -5.99 11.11 -19.37
C PHE A 72 -6.82 11.17 -20.64
N VAL A 73 -8.08 10.77 -20.56
CA VAL A 73 -9.09 11.00 -21.61
C VAL A 73 -10.18 11.87 -21.01
N ARG A 74 -10.42 13.03 -21.61
CA ARG A 74 -11.28 14.08 -21.06
C ARG A 74 -12.39 14.42 -22.03
N MET A 75 -13.61 14.48 -21.52
CA MET A 75 -14.78 14.97 -22.25
C MET A 75 -14.99 16.45 -21.92
N LEU A 76 -15.01 17.29 -22.95
CA LEU A 76 -15.28 18.72 -22.78
C LEU A 76 -16.71 18.97 -22.32
N SER A 77 -16.90 19.95 -21.43
CA SER A 77 -18.22 20.36 -20.97
C SER A 77 -19.00 21.08 -22.08
N LYS A 78 -20.34 21.04 -22.04
CA LYS A 78 -21.20 21.71 -23.04
C LYS A 78 -21.06 23.25 -23.03
N THR A 79 -20.41 23.82 -22.01
CA THR A 79 -20.14 25.25 -21.89
C THR A 79 -18.99 25.74 -22.77
N THR A 80 -18.13 24.85 -23.28
CA THR A 80 -17.04 25.24 -24.19
C THR A 80 -17.52 25.24 -25.65
N ALA A 81 -17.09 26.24 -26.43
CA ALA A 81 -17.42 26.37 -27.87
C ALA A 81 -16.99 25.17 -28.74
N LYS A 82 -16.08 24.33 -28.24
CA LYS A 82 -15.69 23.06 -28.85
C LYS A 82 -16.25 21.91 -28.02
N MET A 83 -17.04 21.05 -28.66
CA MET A 83 -17.49 19.77 -28.09
C MET A 83 -16.58 18.65 -28.59
N GLY A 84 -16.25 17.69 -27.74
CA GLY A 84 -15.44 16.53 -28.12
C GLY A 84 -14.66 15.90 -26.98
N ILE A 85 -14.09 14.74 -27.27
CA ILE A 85 -13.23 13.96 -26.38
C ILE A 85 -11.78 14.12 -26.81
N ARG A 86 -10.90 14.41 -25.85
CA ARG A 86 -9.46 14.60 -26.08
C ARG A 86 -8.63 13.79 -25.10
N ALA A 87 -7.45 13.37 -25.53
CA ALA A 87 -6.49 12.63 -24.72
C ALA A 87 -5.26 13.49 -24.40
N THR A 88 -4.65 13.23 -23.24
CA THR A 88 -3.36 13.80 -22.84
C THR A 88 -2.42 12.64 -22.53
N LEU A 89 -1.31 12.57 -23.28
CA LEU A 89 -0.26 11.57 -23.11
C LEU A 89 0.75 12.04 -22.06
N SER A 90 1.37 11.12 -21.31
CA SER A 90 2.24 11.46 -20.15
C SER A 90 3.39 12.43 -20.46
N SER A 91 3.86 12.49 -21.70
CA SER A 91 4.97 13.35 -22.14
C SER A 91 4.53 14.57 -22.94
N ILE A 92 3.24 14.69 -23.29
CA ILE A 92 2.69 15.78 -24.09
C ILE A 92 1.70 16.55 -23.24
N ARG A 93 1.97 17.84 -23.01
CA ARG A 93 1.12 18.69 -22.15
C ARG A 93 -0.17 19.11 -22.83
N GLU A 94 -0.14 19.28 -24.14
CA GLU A 94 -1.32 19.66 -24.92
C GLU A 94 -2.27 18.48 -25.16
N GLU A 95 -3.53 18.80 -25.37
CA GLU A 95 -4.59 17.82 -25.60
C GLU A 95 -4.70 17.44 -27.07
N ILE A 96 -4.77 16.14 -27.35
CA ILE A 96 -4.84 15.58 -28.69
C ILE A 96 -6.23 14.95 -28.88
N PRO A 97 -6.98 15.29 -29.95
CA PRO A 97 -8.22 14.59 -30.31
C PRO A 97 -8.03 13.07 -30.39
N ILE A 98 -8.96 12.29 -29.83
CA ILE A 98 -8.82 10.83 -29.68
C ILE A 98 -8.62 10.10 -31.03
N VAL A 99 -9.26 10.57 -32.10
CA VAL A 99 -9.20 9.97 -33.44
C VAL A 99 -7.80 10.04 -34.02
N ILE A 100 -7.06 11.13 -33.75
CA ILE A 100 -5.69 11.30 -34.23
C ILE A 100 -4.77 10.25 -33.58
N VAL A 101 -5.00 9.93 -32.31
CA VAL A 101 -4.26 8.89 -31.60
C VAL A 101 -4.52 7.50 -32.21
N PHE A 102 -5.77 7.17 -32.54
CA PHE A 102 -6.10 5.91 -33.24
C PHE A 102 -5.42 5.80 -34.60
N ARG A 103 -5.48 6.88 -35.41
CA ARG A 103 -4.83 6.91 -36.72
C ARG A 103 -3.31 6.77 -36.59
N ALA A 104 -2.70 7.32 -35.54
CA ALA A 104 -1.28 7.15 -35.26
C ALA A 104 -0.90 5.71 -34.86
N LEU A 105 -1.79 4.99 -34.17
CA LEU A 105 -1.66 3.55 -33.85
C LEU A 105 -1.90 2.61 -35.05
N GLY A 106 -2.31 3.15 -36.21
CA GLY A 106 -2.52 2.37 -37.43
C GLY A 106 -3.99 2.01 -37.70
N VAL A 107 -4.93 2.43 -36.86
CA VAL A 107 -6.38 2.28 -37.12
C VAL A 107 -6.87 3.51 -37.87
N ILE A 108 -6.90 3.42 -39.20
CA ILE A 108 -7.17 4.56 -40.09
C ILE A 108 -8.67 4.77 -40.39
N PRO A 109 -9.42 3.73 -40.81
CA PRO A 109 -10.83 3.90 -41.20
C PRO A 109 -11.70 4.29 -40.00
N ASP A 110 -12.53 5.31 -40.15
CA ASP A 110 -13.39 5.82 -39.08
C ASP A 110 -14.34 4.74 -38.54
N LYS A 111 -14.82 3.84 -39.42
CA LYS A 111 -15.62 2.68 -39.01
C LYS A 111 -14.87 1.78 -38.02
N GLN A 112 -13.60 1.47 -38.27
CA GLN A 112 -12.79 0.64 -37.37
C GLN A 112 -12.49 1.36 -36.04
N ILE A 113 -12.32 2.67 -36.07
CA ILE A 113 -12.15 3.46 -34.84
C ILE A 113 -13.40 3.38 -33.96
N ILE A 114 -14.58 3.50 -34.58
CA ILE A 114 -15.87 3.35 -33.89
C ILE A 114 -16.02 1.92 -33.37
N GLU A 115 -15.63 0.88 -34.13
CA GLU A 115 -15.66 -0.53 -33.69
C GLU A 115 -14.82 -0.80 -32.45
N CYS A 116 -13.65 -0.14 -32.33
CA CYS A 116 -12.80 -0.27 -31.16
C CYS A 116 -13.40 0.34 -29.89
N ILE A 117 -14.31 1.31 -30.03
CA ILE A 117 -14.92 2.05 -28.91
C ILE A 117 -16.34 1.53 -28.61
N CYS A 118 -17.14 1.31 -29.64
CA CYS A 118 -18.55 0.95 -29.57
C CYS A 118 -18.70 -0.47 -30.12
N TYR A 119 -18.80 -1.44 -29.23
CA TYR A 119 -18.92 -2.86 -29.60
C TYR A 119 -20.28 -3.19 -30.23
N ASP A 120 -21.32 -2.42 -29.88
CA ASP A 120 -22.65 -2.53 -30.47
C ASP A 120 -22.87 -1.38 -31.47
N PHE A 121 -22.93 -1.70 -32.75
CA PHE A 121 -23.18 -0.72 -33.80
C PHE A 121 -24.60 -0.16 -33.82
N SER A 122 -25.55 -0.79 -33.15
CA SER A 122 -26.93 -0.31 -33.07
C SER A 122 -27.06 0.93 -32.17
N ASP A 123 -26.12 1.14 -31.25
CA ASP A 123 -26.13 2.21 -30.25
C ASP A 123 -25.87 3.60 -30.85
N THR A 124 -26.94 4.30 -31.25
CA THR A 124 -26.88 5.64 -31.83
C THR A 124 -26.41 6.70 -30.83
N GLU A 125 -26.75 6.58 -29.55
CA GLU A 125 -26.41 7.60 -28.54
C GLU A 125 -24.89 7.70 -28.35
N MET A 126 -24.21 6.56 -28.26
CA MET A 126 -22.76 6.52 -28.11
C MET A 126 -22.04 7.07 -29.35
N LYS A 127 -22.56 6.77 -30.55
CA LYS A 127 -22.03 7.29 -31.82
C LYS A 127 -22.16 8.81 -31.93
N VAL A 128 -23.30 9.38 -31.52
CA VAL A 128 -23.52 10.84 -31.54
C VAL A 128 -22.50 11.57 -30.66
N LEU A 129 -22.13 11.01 -29.50
CA LEU A 129 -21.12 11.60 -28.64
C LEU A 129 -19.69 11.58 -29.23
N LEU A 130 -19.41 10.67 -30.17
CA LEU A 130 -18.12 10.56 -30.85
C LEU A 130 -18.01 11.46 -32.09
N GLN A 131 -19.14 11.84 -32.68
CA GLN A 131 -19.19 12.64 -33.91
C GLN A 131 -18.34 13.93 -33.86
N PRO A 132 -18.39 14.76 -32.80
CA PRO A 132 -17.58 15.98 -32.75
C PRO A 132 -16.07 15.71 -32.79
N SER A 133 -15.61 14.59 -32.23
CA SER A 133 -14.20 14.18 -32.27
C SER A 133 -13.76 13.68 -33.65
N LEU A 134 -14.69 13.13 -34.45
CA LEU A 134 -14.42 12.72 -35.83
C LEU A 134 -14.34 13.94 -36.77
N GLU A 135 -15.26 14.89 -36.61
CA GLU A 135 -15.26 16.16 -37.35
C GLU A 135 -13.97 16.95 -37.10
N GLU A 136 -13.52 17.02 -35.84
CA GLU A 136 -12.26 17.68 -35.48
C GLU A 136 -11.04 17.02 -36.13
N ALA A 137 -11.05 15.72 -36.39
CA ALA A 137 -9.93 14.99 -36.99
C ALA A 137 -10.02 14.80 -38.51
N CYS A 138 -11.02 15.38 -39.18
CA CYS A 138 -11.30 15.14 -40.60
C CYS A 138 -10.10 15.41 -41.54
N TYR A 139 -9.23 16.35 -41.18
CA TYR A 139 -8.06 16.74 -41.98
C TYR A 139 -6.88 15.75 -41.92
N ILE A 140 -6.80 14.85 -40.93
CA ILE A 140 -5.63 13.96 -40.74
C ILE A 140 -5.89 12.55 -41.28
N ARG A 141 -5.88 12.34 -42.59
CA ARG A 141 -6.32 11.05 -43.18
C ARG A 141 -5.33 9.89 -43.06
N ASN A 142 -4.04 10.17 -42.90
CA ASN A 142 -2.98 9.15 -42.94
C ASN A 142 -2.27 9.01 -41.58
N GLN A 143 -1.74 7.82 -41.30
CA GLN A 143 -0.94 7.56 -40.10
C GLN A 143 0.27 8.49 -39.99
N GLN A 144 0.96 8.78 -41.10
CA GLN A 144 2.12 9.66 -41.09
C GLN A 144 1.77 11.11 -40.72
N LEU A 145 0.62 11.62 -41.18
CA LEU A 145 0.11 12.94 -40.80
C LEU A 145 -0.28 12.98 -39.31
N ALA A 146 -0.84 11.89 -38.79
CA ALA A 146 -1.17 11.78 -37.38
C ALA A 146 0.10 11.79 -36.49
N LEU A 147 1.13 11.04 -36.89
CA LEU A 147 2.43 11.03 -36.21
C LEU A 147 3.12 12.39 -36.27
N GLU A 148 3.05 13.07 -37.42
CA GLU A 148 3.59 14.42 -37.58
C GLU A 148 2.87 15.43 -36.68
N TYR A 149 1.54 15.34 -36.57
CA TYR A 149 0.74 16.19 -35.68
C TYR A 149 1.14 15.99 -34.21
N ILE A 150 1.24 14.74 -33.76
CA ILE A 150 1.67 14.40 -32.39
C ILE A 150 3.12 14.88 -32.16
N GLY A 151 4.00 14.68 -33.14
CA GLY A 151 5.40 15.11 -33.08
C GLY A 151 5.55 16.63 -33.02
N LYS A 152 4.75 17.38 -33.78
CA LYS A 152 4.75 18.85 -33.77
C LYS A 152 4.32 19.42 -32.42
N ILE A 153 3.38 18.77 -31.75
CA ILE A 153 2.85 19.19 -30.45
C ILE A 153 3.77 18.77 -29.31
N GLY A 154 4.34 17.56 -29.40
CA GLY A 154 5.13 16.98 -28.31
C GLY A 154 6.62 17.30 -28.35
N ALA A 155 7.22 17.47 -29.53
CA ALA A 155 8.67 17.57 -29.65
C ALA A 155 9.19 18.91 -29.12
N PRO A 156 10.40 18.94 -28.52
CA PRO A 156 11.06 20.19 -28.14
C PRO A 156 11.22 21.11 -29.35
N ALA A 157 11.15 22.43 -29.13
CA ALA A 157 11.19 23.44 -30.20
C ALA A 157 12.45 23.37 -31.09
N CYS A 158 13.53 22.76 -30.61
CA CYS A 158 14.76 22.54 -31.37
C CYS A 158 14.65 21.46 -32.46
N VAL A 159 13.64 20.58 -32.41
CA VAL A 159 13.42 19.54 -33.42
C VAL A 159 12.58 20.13 -34.54
N THR A 160 13.25 20.60 -35.60
CA THR A 160 12.60 21.19 -36.78
C THR A 160 12.32 20.16 -37.87
N GLU A 161 13.13 19.11 -37.97
CA GLU A 161 13.00 18.10 -39.00
C GLU A 161 11.76 17.21 -38.83
N LYS A 162 11.07 16.98 -39.95
CA LYS A 162 9.83 16.19 -40.00
C LYS A 162 10.06 14.74 -39.59
N GLU A 163 11.15 14.14 -40.04
CA GLU A 163 11.47 12.73 -39.74
C GLU A 163 11.75 12.51 -38.26
N GLU A 164 12.49 13.42 -37.62
CA GLU A 164 12.76 13.37 -36.19
C GLU A 164 11.48 13.53 -35.36
N ARG A 165 10.55 14.40 -35.77
CA ARG A 165 9.23 14.54 -35.12
C ARG A 165 8.40 13.27 -35.22
N ILE A 166 8.39 12.63 -36.38
CA ILE A 166 7.68 11.36 -36.59
C ILE A 166 8.32 10.26 -35.73
N LYS A 167 9.65 10.19 -35.68
CA LYS A 167 10.38 9.24 -34.84
C LYS A 167 10.08 9.46 -33.36
N TYR A 168 10.06 10.72 -32.91
CA TYR A 168 9.71 11.11 -31.55
C TYR A 168 8.27 10.71 -31.19
N ALA A 169 7.30 10.94 -32.08
CA ALA A 169 5.91 10.51 -31.88
C ALA A 169 5.80 8.98 -31.77
N LYS A 170 6.50 8.23 -32.64
CA LYS A 170 6.56 6.76 -32.56
C LYS A 170 7.16 6.29 -31.22
N ASP A 171 8.23 6.95 -30.75
CA ASP A 171 8.85 6.64 -29.48
C ASP A 171 7.91 6.90 -28.28
N ILE A 172 7.11 7.97 -28.31
CA ILE A 172 6.08 8.24 -27.29
C ILE A 172 5.01 7.14 -27.30
N LEU A 173 4.46 6.80 -28.45
CA LEU A 173 3.39 5.79 -28.55
C LEU A 173 3.87 4.40 -28.12
N LYS A 174 5.14 4.07 -28.36
CA LYS A 174 5.75 2.81 -27.89
C LYS A 174 6.04 2.85 -26.40
N LYS A 175 6.83 3.82 -25.94
CA LYS A 175 7.41 3.82 -24.59
C LYS A 175 6.55 4.50 -23.52
N GLU A 176 5.73 5.49 -23.86
CA GLU A 176 5.00 6.34 -22.90
C GLU A 176 3.49 6.06 -22.90
N MET A 177 2.90 5.76 -24.06
CA MET A 177 1.48 5.39 -24.15
C MET A 177 1.32 3.92 -23.72
N LEU A 178 0.55 3.71 -22.64
CA LEU A 178 0.20 2.38 -22.12
C LEU A 178 1.43 1.44 -21.94
N PRO A 179 2.47 1.83 -21.18
CA PRO A 179 3.72 1.08 -20.99
C PRO A 179 3.58 -0.31 -20.34
N HIS A 180 2.40 -0.68 -19.84
CA HIS A 180 2.13 -2.03 -19.34
C HIS A 180 2.15 -3.12 -20.43
N PHE A 181 1.96 -2.75 -21.71
CA PHE A 181 2.24 -3.64 -22.84
C PHE A 181 3.74 -3.64 -23.13
N ASP A 182 4.33 -4.82 -23.26
CA ASP A 182 5.75 -4.97 -23.61
C ASP A 182 5.92 -4.80 -25.13
N ASP A 183 6.86 -3.94 -25.56
CA ASP A 183 7.16 -3.71 -26.97
C ASP A 183 7.67 -4.98 -27.69
N ARG A 184 8.07 -6.01 -26.94
CA ARG A 184 8.48 -7.32 -27.48
C ARG A 184 7.31 -8.21 -27.88
N GLU A 185 6.11 -7.93 -27.37
CA GLU A 185 4.92 -8.71 -27.71
C GLU A 185 4.51 -8.41 -29.17
N PRO A 186 3.95 -9.39 -29.90
CA PRO A 186 3.45 -9.16 -31.24
C PRO A 186 2.21 -8.25 -31.21
N PHE A 187 1.95 -7.54 -32.32
CA PHE A 187 0.77 -6.70 -32.56
C PHE A 187 0.40 -5.69 -31.45
N VAL A 188 1.39 -5.18 -30.73
CA VAL A 188 1.22 -4.26 -29.60
C VAL A 188 0.40 -3.02 -29.95
N ASP A 189 0.56 -2.48 -31.16
CA ASP A 189 -0.16 -1.28 -31.60
C ASP A 189 -1.69 -1.51 -31.66
N ILE A 190 -2.12 -2.69 -32.13
CA ILE A 190 -3.53 -3.10 -32.18
C ILE A 190 -4.08 -3.29 -30.75
N ARG A 191 -3.31 -3.98 -29.88
CA ARG A 191 -3.70 -4.19 -28.47
C ARG A 191 -3.82 -2.88 -27.70
N LYS A 192 -2.91 -1.93 -27.95
CA LYS A 192 -2.98 -0.56 -27.42
C LYS A 192 -4.21 0.18 -27.95
N ALA A 193 -4.55 0.03 -29.24
CA ALA A 193 -5.74 0.64 -29.82
C ALA A 193 -7.04 0.12 -29.16
N HIS A 194 -7.19 -1.18 -28.98
CA HIS A 194 -8.36 -1.74 -28.29
C HIS A 194 -8.46 -1.32 -26.83
N ASN A 195 -7.33 -1.29 -26.09
CA ASN A 195 -7.36 -0.84 -24.70
C ASN A 195 -7.65 0.67 -24.59
N PHE A 196 -7.15 1.47 -25.54
CA PHE A 196 -7.51 2.89 -25.64
C PHE A 196 -8.99 3.09 -25.96
N GLY A 197 -9.55 2.28 -26.87
CA GLY A 197 -10.98 2.22 -27.16
C GLY A 197 -11.81 1.84 -25.93
N TYR A 198 -11.35 0.87 -25.15
CA TYR A 198 -11.98 0.47 -23.89
C TYR A 198 -12.01 1.59 -22.85
N ILE A 199 -10.94 2.39 -22.71
CA ILE A 199 -10.91 3.56 -21.82
C ILE A 199 -11.99 4.59 -22.23
N ILE A 200 -12.13 4.84 -23.53
CA ILE A 200 -13.14 5.77 -24.06
C ILE A 200 -14.54 5.18 -23.90
N HIS A 201 -14.73 3.89 -24.16
CA HIS A 201 -16.00 3.19 -23.96
C HIS A 201 -16.49 3.37 -22.52
N ARG A 202 -15.60 3.15 -21.54
CA ARG A 202 -15.90 3.35 -20.12
C ARG A 202 -16.27 4.79 -19.77
N LEU A 203 -15.61 5.77 -20.39
CA LEU A 203 -15.96 7.19 -20.24
C LEU A 203 -17.38 7.47 -20.74
N LEU A 204 -17.73 6.93 -21.91
CA LEU A 204 -19.03 7.12 -22.56
C LEU A 204 -20.17 6.47 -21.77
N LEU A 205 -19.97 5.28 -21.21
CA LEU A 205 -20.96 4.62 -20.33
C LEU A 205 -21.34 5.52 -19.14
N CYS A 206 -20.37 6.18 -18.51
CA CYS A 206 -20.62 7.13 -17.44
C CYS A 206 -21.29 8.41 -17.94
N ALA A 207 -20.88 8.92 -19.11
CA ALA A 207 -21.45 10.12 -19.70
C ALA A 207 -22.95 9.94 -20.06
N LEU A 208 -23.32 8.76 -20.55
CA LEU A 208 -24.69 8.34 -20.86
C LEU A 208 -25.47 7.90 -19.61
N LYS A 209 -24.87 7.96 -18.41
CA LYS A 209 -25.47 7.51 -17.14
C LYS A 209 -25.89 6.04 -17.11
N ARG A 210 -25.34 5.20 -18.01
CA ARG A 210 -25.55 3.75 -17.99
C ARG A 210 -24.76 3.08 -16.85
N ARG A 211 -23.73 3.78 -16.34
CA ARG A 211 -22.91 3.38 -15.21
C ARG A 211 -22.64 4.57 -14.30
N ALA A 212 -22.52 4.33 -12.99
CA ALA A 212 -22.02 5.30 -12.03
C ALA A 212 -20.51 5.59 -12.22
N ALA A 213 -20.09 6.79 -11.82
CA ALA A 213 -18.66 7.13 -11.74
C ALA A 213 -17.94 6.26 -10.70
N ASP A 214 -16.65 6.00 -10.91
CA ASP A 214 -15.88 5.15 -10.01
C ASP A 214 -15.61 5.83 -8.67
N ASP A 215 -15.64 5.02 -7.62
CA ASP A 215 -15.25 5.45 -6.29
C ASP A 215 -13.72 5.37 -6.08
N ARG A 216 -13.16 6.51 -5.64
CA ARG A 216 -11.73 6.66 -5.32
C ARG A 216 -11.40 6.03 -3.97
N ASP A 217 -12.37 5.99 -3.07
CA ASP A 217 -12.15 5.62 -1.68
C ASP A 217 -12.24 4.11 -1.46
N HIS A 218 -12.95 3.40 -2.35
CA HIS A 218 -12.97 1.93 -2.42
C HIS A 218 -11.57 1.34 -2.31
N PHE A 219 -11.35 0.55 -1.27
CA PHE A 219 -10.05 0.04 -0.89
C PHE A 219 -9.52 -1.02 -1.88
N GLY A 220 -10.40 -1.73 -2.58
CA GLY A 220 -10.03 -2.61 -3.68
C GLY A 220 -9.31 -1.90 -4.84
N ASN A 221 -9.54 -0.59 -5.01
CA ASN A 221 -8.85 0.26 -5.98
C ASN A 221 -7.52 0.81 -5.47
N LYS A 222 -7.05 0.35 -4.31
CA LYS A 222 -5.82 0.81 -3.69
C LYS A 222 -4.84 -0.35 -3.49
N ARG A 223 -3.57 -0.01 -3.33
CA ARG A 223 -2.46 -0.93 -3.06
C ARG A 223 -1.59 -0.36 -1.96
N LEU A 224 -0.98 -1.26 -1.20
CA LEU A 224 -0.01 -0.91 -0.17
C LEU A 224 1.40 -1.18 -0.67
N ASP A 225 2.20 -0.13 -0.78
CA ASP A 225 3.64 -0.27 -1.00
C ASP A 225 4.32 -0.52 0.36
N LEU A 226 4.74 -1.77 0.57
CA LEU A 226 5.53 -2.21 1.72
C LEU A 226 7.03 -1.90 1.54
N ALA A 227 7.84 -2.29 2.53
CA ALA A 227 9.29 -2.13 2.52
C ALA A 227 9.97 -2.63 1.24
N GLY A 228 9.56 -3.79 0.70
CA GLY A 228 10.14 -4.37 -0.52
C GLY A 228 10.04 -3.44 -1.74
N PRO A 229 8.83 -3.10 -2.22
CA PRO A 229 8.66 -2.15 -3.32
C PRO A 229 9.28 -0.76 -3.07
N LEU A 230 9.22 -0.26 -1.83
CA LEU A 230 9.80 1.04 -1.46
C LEU A 230 11.33 1.03 -1.59
N LEU A 231 11.99 0.00 -1.09
CA LEU A 231 13.44 -0.19 -1.19
C LEU A 231 13.86 -0.50 -2.63
N GLY A 232 13.10 -1.30 -3.36
CA GLY A 232 13.37 -1.61 -4.78
C GLY A 232 13.40 -0.35 -5.65
N ASN A 233 12.42 0.54 -5.48
CA ASN A 233 12.37 1.82 -6.18
C ASN A 233 13.54 2.74 -5.80
N LEU A 234 13.88 2.81 -4.50
CA LEU A 234 15.00 3.61 -4.01
C LEU A 234 16.34 3.11 -4.56
N PHE A 235 16.57 1.80 -4.46
CA PHE A 235 17.77 1.15 -4.99
C PHE A 235 17.88 1.35 -6.50
N GLY A 236 16.80 1.15 -7.27
CA GLY A 236 16.80 1.37 -8.71
C GLY A 236 17.18 2.81 -9.11
N MET A 237 16.71 3.81 -8.35
CA MET A 237 17.10 5.20 -8.55
C MET A 237 18.59 5.44 -8.25
N LEU A 238 19.08 4.95 -7.11
CA LEU A 238 20.48 5.08 -6.70
C LEU A 238 21.42 4.34 -7.64
N PHE A 239 21.04 3.16 -8.10
CA PHE A 239 21.80 2.34 -9.03
C PHE A 239 21.94 3.03 -10.39
N ARG A 240 20.86 3.60 -10.95
CA ARG A 240 20.95 4.41 -12.18
C ARG A 240 21.82 5.65 -12.02
N LYS A 241 21.84 6.26 -10.84
CA LYS A 241 22.73 7.38 -10.54
C LYS A 241 24.17 6.89 -10.53
N PHE A 242 24.44 5.80 -9.83
CA PHE A 242 25.75 5.13 -9.82
C PHE A 242 26.25 4.80 -11.23
N THR A 243 25.44 4.16 -12.07
CA THR A 243 25.83 3.83 -13.45
C THR A 243 26.18 5.07 -14.27
N ARG A 244 25.39 6.16 -14.15
CA ARG A 244 25.66 7.42 -14.85
C ARG A 244 26.95 8.09 -14.40
N GLU A 245 27.25 8.07 -13.10
CA GLU A 245 28.48 8.63 -12.54
C GLU A 245 29.71 7.83 -12.96
N VAL A 246 29.62 6.49 -12.98
CA VAL A 246 30.67 5.61 -13.50
C VAL A 246 30.91 5.88 -14.99
N GLN A 247 29.85 5.92 -15.80
CA GLN A 247 29.95 6.23 -17.24
C GLN A 247 30.58 7.61 -17.49
N SER A 248 30.16 8.64 -16.76
CA SER A 248 30.75 9.98 -16.88
C SER A 248 32.22 10.00 -16.50
N ARG A 249 32.61 9.24 -15.46
CA ARG A 249 33.99 9.17 -15.01
C ARG A 249 34.89 8.46 -16.01
N VAL A 250 34.43 7.32 -16.54
CA VAL A 250 35.13 6.57 -17.59
C VAL A 250 35.30 7.42 -18.83
N LYS A 251 34.24 8.11 -19.28
CA LYS A 251 34.31 9.02 -20.43
C LYS A 251 35.39 10.09 -20.25
N LYS A 252 35.51 10.71 -19.07
CA LYS A 252 36.57 11.69 -18.76
C LYS A 252 37.99 11.12 -18.77
N PHE A 253 38.17 9.82 -18.51
CA PHE A 253 39.49 9.17 -18.59
C PHE A 253 39.85 8.85 -20.04
N VAL A 254 38.87 8.36 -20.81
CA VAL A 254 38.99 8.13 -22.26
C VAL A 254 39.31 9.42 -23.00
N ASP A 255 38.57 10.50 -22.73
CA ASP A 255 38.79 11.82 -23.34
C ASP A 255 40.16 12.43 -23.00
N LYS A 256 40.84 11.92 -21.95
CA LYS A 256 42.17 12.38 -21.49
C LYS A 256 43.28 11.37 -21.78
N GLU A 257 42.99 10.28 -22.50
CA GLU A 257 43.93 9.19 -22.79
C GLU A 257 44.70 8.69 -21.55
N LYS A 258 44.01 8.60 -20.41
CA LYS A 258 44.60 8.11 -19.17
C LYS A 258 44.17 6.69 -18.88
N ASP A 259 45.14 5.85 -18.51
CA ASP A 259 44.86 4.54 -17.95
C ASP A 259 44.04 4.65 -16.67
N PHE A 260 43.05 3.78 -16.54
CA PHE A 260 42.21 3.70 -15.36
C PHE A 260 41.91 2.26 -15.01
N LYS A 261 41.82 1.98 -13.70
CA LYS A 261 41.31 0.72 -13.18
C LYS A 261 39.83 0.88 -12.89
N LEU A 262 39.01 0.05 -13.51
CA LEU A 262 37.55 0.12 -13.36
C LEU A 262 37.13 -0.15 -11.90
N ASP A 263 37.83 -1.06 -11.22
CA ASP A 263 37.53 -1.44 -9.83
C ASP A 263 37.67 -0.25 -8.87
N ASP A 264 38.69 0.59 -9.06
CA ASP A 264 38.90 1.78 -8.23
C ASP A 264 37.75 2.79 -8.40
N ILE A 265 37.29 2.98 -9.64
CA ILE A 265 36.15 3.86 -9.95
C ILE A 265 34.87 3.31 -9.33
N ILE A 266 34.64 2.01 -9.44
CA ILE A 266 33.47 1.35 -8.87
C ILE A 266 33.48 1.48 -7.35
N ALA A 267 34.62 1.19 -6.69
CA ALA A 267 34.76 1.30 -5.24
C ALA A 267 34.53 2.73 -4.74
N GLU A 268 35.06 3.74 -5.44
CA GLU A 268 34.85 5.14 -5.11
C GLU A 268 33.35 5.51 -5.19
N LYS A 269 32.67 5.11 -6.27
CA LYS A 269 31.28 5.47 -6.54
C LYS A 269 30.25 4.59 -5.82
N ALA A 270 30.62 3.40 -5.33
CA ALA A 270 29.75 2.53 -4.54
C ALA A 270 29.20 3.24 -3.29
N LYS A 271 29.96 4.20 -2.73
CA LYS A 271 29.52 5.08 -1.62
C LYS A 271 28.20 5.80 -1.91
N ILE A 272 27.84 6.06 -3.17
CA ILE A 272 26.58 6.69 -3.55
C ILE A 272 25.38 5.85 -3.09
N ILE A 273 25.46 4.53 -3.21
CA ILE A 273 24.38 3.62 -2.82
C ILE A 273 24.30 3.55 -1.30
N THR A 274 25.43 3.28 -0.63
CA THR A 274 25.49 3.15 0.83
C THR A 274 25.05 4.43 1.54
N SER A 275 25.58 5.60 1.14
CA SER A 275 25.19 6.89 1.71
C SER A 275 23.75 7.26 1.38
N GLY A 276 23.27 6.97 0.16
CA GLY A 276 21.90 7.24 -0.27
C GLY A 276 20.86 6.44 0.51
N LEU A 277 21.10 5.14 0.72
CA LEU A 277 20.23 4.27 1.52
C LEU A 277 20.24 4.71 3.00
N LYS A 278 21.43 4.93 3.57
CA LYS A 278 21.60 5.39 4.95
C LYS A 278 20.88 6.71 5.20
N TYR A 279 21.02 7.69 4.31
CA TYR A 279 20.34 8.98 4.39
C TYR A 279 18.81 8.83 4.33
N SER A 280 18.30 8.08 3.36
CA SER A 280 16.85 7.95 3.15
C SER A 280 16.17 7.24 4.32
N LEU A 281 16.80 6.20 4.87
CA LEU A 281 16.31 5.49 6.04
C LEU A 281 16.41 6.32 7.34
N ALA A 282 17.47 7.10 7.51
CA ALA A 282 17.66 7.92 8.70
C ALA A 282 16.73 9.15 8.74
N THR A 283 16.51 9.79 7.60
CA THR A 283 15.69 11.02 7.51
C THR A 283 14.22 10.75 7.22
N GLY A 284 13.89 9.60 6.61
CA GLY A 284 12.55 9.30 6.13
C GLY A 284 12.16 10.05 4.85
N ASN A 285 13.12 10.68 4.19
CA ASN A 285 12.96 11.35 2.91
C ASN A 285 13.22 10.36 1.77
N TRP A 286 12.15 9.98 1.06
CA TRP A 286 12.21 9.05 -0.06
C TRP A 286 12.23 9.81 -1.39
N GLY A 287 13.40 9.88 -2.04
CA GLY A 287 13.55 10.55 -3.33
C GLY A 287 14.89 11.25 -3.52
N LYS A 288 14.97 12.11 -4.54
CA LYS A 288 16.16 12.93 -4.79
C LYS A 288 16.19 14.06 -3.75
N VAL A 289 17.29 14.14 -3.00
CA VAL A 289 17.54 15.21 -2.02
C VAL A 289 17.31 16.58 -2.69
N ASN A 290 16.50 17.44 -2.06
CA ASN A 290 16.13 18.79 -2.52
C ASN A 290 15.22 18.87 -3.75
N ALA A 291 14.54 17.78 -4.15
CA ALA A 291 13.44 17.86 -5.11
C ALA A 291 12.10 18.13 -4.39
N GLY A 292 11.30 19.06 -4.90
CA GLY A 292 9.99 19.46 -4.31
C GLY A 292 8.94 18.34 -4.20
N HIS A 293 9.20 17.15 -4.76
CA HIS A 293 8.33 15.98 -4.70
C HIS A 293 8.91 14.81 -3.88
N THR A 294 9.70 15.11 -2.85
CA THR A 294 10.23 14.08 -1.94
C THR A 294 9.15 13.59 -1.00
N ARG A 295 8.91 12.27 -0.95
CA ARG A 295 7.93 11.68 -0.02
C ARG A 295 8.54 11.66 1.38
N THR A 296 7.95 12.40 2.31
CA THR A 296 8.43 12.49 3.70
C THR A 296 7.69 11.50 4.59
N GLY A 297 8.32 11.10 5.70
CA GLY A 297 7.67 10.28 6.74
C GLY A 297 7.50 8.79 6.40
N VAL A 298 8.20 8.29 5.37
CA VAL A 298 8.21 6.86 5.00
C VAL A 298 8.96 6.04 6.04
N SER A 299 10.09 6.55 6.55
CA SER A 299 10.83 5.95 7.67
C SER A 299 10.55 6.72 8.96
N GLN A 300 10.21 6.02 10.04
CA GLN A 300 9.92 6.59 11.36
C GLN A 300 10.74 5.88 12.44
N VAL A 301 11.09 6.58 13.52
CA VAL A 301 11.72 5.95 14.69
C VAL A 301 10.73 5.01 15.35
N LEU A 302 11.14 3.78 15.64
CA LEU A 302 10.26 2.78 16.23
C LEU A 302 9.79 3.19 17.62
N ASN A 303 8.48 3.16 17.86
CA ASN A 303 7.89 3.55 19.14
C ASN A 303 7.90 2.38 20.14
N ARG A 304 8.96 2.28 20.94
CA ARG A 304 9.19 1.22 21.94
C ARG A 304 8.76 1.61 23.37
N ILE A 305 7.54 2.13 23.54
CA ILE A 305 7.00 2.37 24.89
C ILE A 305 6.43 1.07 25.47
N THR A 306 5.71 0.29 24.65
CA THR A 306 5.16 -1.02 25.00
C THR A 306 5.31 -2.01 23.85
N SER A 307 5.19 -3.30 24.16
CA SER A 307 5.11 -4.37 23.15
C SER A 307 3.97 -4.12 22.15
N ALA A 308 2.78 -3.78 22.64
CA ALA A 308 1.61 -3.45 21.81
C ALA A 308 1.83 -2.22 20.91
N SER A 309 2.46 -1.16 21.44
CA SER A 309 2.82 0.02 20.63
C SER A 309 3.78 -0.34 19.50
N THR A 310 4.76 -1.21 19.77
CA THR A 310 5.76 -1.64 18.80
C THR A 310 5.09 -2.40 17.64
N LEU A 311 4.26 -3.39 17.97
CA LEU A 311 3.49 -4.17 16.98
C LEU A 311 2.49 -3.31 16.18
N SER A 312 1.79 -2.39 16.85
CA SER A 312 0.92 -1.41 16.20
C SER A 312 1.70 -0.54 15.21
N HIS A 313 2.92 -0.12 15.55
CA HIS A 313 3.73 0.71 14.68
C HIS A 313 4.18 -0.02 13.42
N LEU A 314 4.54 -1.30 13.54
CA LEU A 314 4.91 -2.17 12.41
C LEU A 314 3.75 -2.39 11.42
N ARG A 315 2.50 -2.36 11.91
CA ARG A 315 1.28 -2.55 11.11
C ARG A 315 0.62 -1.25 10.63
N ARG A 316 1.31 -0.12 10.79
CA ARG A 316 0.80 1.20 10.43
C ARG A 316 0.84 1.43 8.92
N ILE A 317 -0.18 2.09 8.41
CA ILE A 317 -0.32 2.54 7.02
C ILE A 317 -0.51 4.05 7.01
N SER A 318 0.12 4.71 6.04
CA SER A 318 -0.03 6.14 5.80
C SER A 318 -0.55 6.38 4.38
N SER A 319 -1.61 7.17 4.27
CA SER A 319 -2.00 7.76 2.99
C SER A 319 -1.12 8.99 2.69
N PRO A 320 -0.58 9.15 1.46
CA PRO A 320 0.35 10.23 1.11
C PRO A 320 -0.35 11.58 0.86
N ILE A 321 -1.52 11.80 1.46
CA ILE A 321 -2.30 13.02 1.31
C ILE A 321 -1.76 14.08 2.27
N GLY A 322 -1.60 15.32 1.78
CA GLY A 322 -1.16 16.44 2.60
C GLY A 322 -2.10 16.66 3.79
N ARG A 323 -1.53 16.71 5.01
CA ARG A 323 -2.28 16.83 6.28
C ARG A 323 -2.95 18.20 6.48
N GLU A 324 -2.69 19.14 5.58
CA GLU A 324 -3.21 20.52 5.64
C GLU A 324 -4.62 20.62 5.05
N VAL A 325 -4.92 19.83 4.01
CA VAL A 325 -6.22 19.86 3.34
C VAL A 325 -7.16 18.87 4.03
N LYS A 326 -8.17 19.40 4.73
CA LYS A 326 -9.23 18.59 5.36
C LYS A 326 -10.20 18.07 4.30
N LEU A 327 -9.83 16.99 3.63
CA LEU A 327 -10.73 16.26 2.74
C LEU A 327 -11.54 15.24 3.53
N ALA A 328 -12.86 15.41 3.62
CA ALA A 328 -13.73 14.54 4.42
C ALA A 328 -13.76 13.09 3.91
N LYS A 329 -13.93 12.88 2.60
CA LYS A 329 -14.10 11.55 2.01
C LYS A 329 -12.97 10.54 2.31
N PRO A 330 -11.68 10.86 2.06
CA PRO A 330 -10.59 9.91 2.34
C PRO A 330 -10.34 9.67 3.82
N MET A 331 -10.82 10.56 4.71
CA MET A 331 -10.70 10.44 6.16
C MET A 331 -11.84 9.61 6.77
N GLN A 332 -12.96 9.45 6.08
CA GLN A 332 -14.08 8.65 6.54
C GLN A 332 -13.78 7.15 6.41
N LEU A 333 -14.32 6.37 7.34
CA LEU A 333 -14.29 4.91 7.26
C LEU A 333 -15.14 4.47 6.07
N HIS A 334 -14.52 3.71 5.16
CA HIS A 334 -15.21 3.15 3.99
C HIS A 334 -15.58 1.69 4.24
N ASN A 335 -16.73 1.24 3.75
CA ASN A 335 -17.24 -0.13 3.97
C ASN A 335 -16.26 -1.21 3.46
N SER A 336 -15.62 -0.97 2.33
CA SER A 336 -14.61 -1.88 1.75
C SER A 336 -13.33 -2.04 2.60
N GLN A 337 -13.20 -1.31 3.71
CA GLN A 337 -12.08 -1.47 4.64
C GLN A 337 -12.34 -2.58 5.67
N TRP A 338 -13.58 -3.09 5.73
CA TRP A 338 -13.96 -4.15 6.66
C TRP A 338 -13.10 -5.40 6.48
N GLY A 339 -12.61 -5.96 7.59
CA GLY A 339 -11.68 -7.10 7.58
C GLY A 339 -10.25 -6.79 7.11
N MET A 340 -10.00 -5.63 6.50
CA MET A 340 -8.68 -5.21 6.01
C MET A 340 -7.99 -4.22 6.95
N MET A 341 -8.77 -3.30 7.53
CA MET A 341 -8.27 -2.25 8.43
C MET A 341 -9.02 -2.31 9.74
N CYS A 342 -8.33 -1.92 10.81
CA CYS A 342 -9.00 -1.69 12.08
C CYS A 342 -9.90 -0.45 11.99
N PRO A 343 -11.20 -0.56 12.32
CA PRO A 343 -12.11 0.58 12.27
C PRO A 343 -11.86 1.61 13.39
N ALA A 344 -11.26 1.19 14.52
CA ALA A 344 -11.08 2.04 15.70
C ALA A 344 -9.67 2.63 15.81
N GLU A 345 -8.64 1.96 15.27
CA GLU A 345 -7.24 2.30 15.54
C GLU A 345 -6.69 3.35 14.55
N THR A 346 -7.01 4.60 14.81
CA THR A 346 -6.52 5.78 14.07
C THR A 346 -6.14 6.90 15.06
N PRO A 347 -5.13 7.73 14.79
CA PRO A 347 -4.78 8.84 15.68
C PRO A 347 -5.85 9.92 15.68
N VAL A 348 -5.98 10.63 16.80
CA VAL A 348 -6.87 11.79 16.94
C VAL A 348 -6.23 13.03 16.29
N GLY A 349 -7.03 13.88 15.66
CA GLY A 349 -6.58 15.16 15.10
C GLY A 349 -6.33 15.13 13.59
N LYS A 350 -5.31 15.87 13.12
CA LYS A 350 -5.08 16.12 11.68
C LYS A 350 -4.80 14.86 10.85
N ALA A 351 -4.32 13.80 11.49
CA ALA A 351 -3.99 12.53 10.84
C ALA A 351 -5.11 11.47 10.92
N CYS A 352 -6.27 11.83 11.47
CA CYS A 352 -7.42 10.94 11.59
C CYS A 352 -7.86 10.44 10.20
N GLY A 353 -8.01 9.12 10.07
CA GLY A 353 -8.39 8.46 8.81
C GLY A 353 -7.28 8.37 7.76
N LEU A 354 -6.23 9.19 7.84
CA LEU A 354 -5.05 9.11 6.96
C LEU A 354 -4.01 8.10 7.46
N VAL A 355 -3.92 7.93 8.78
CA VAL A 355 -3.11 6.89 9.41
C VAL A 355 -4.03 5.78 9.87
N LYS A 356 -3.82 4.59 9.33
CA LYS A 356 -4.63 3.39 9.55
C LYS A 356 -3.74 2.28 10.10
N ASN A 357 -4.33 1.26 10.70
CA ASN A 357 -3.62 0.06 11.14
C ASN A 357 -4.30 -1.18 10.57
N LEU A 358 -3.49 -2.14 10.14
CA LEU A 358 -3.98 -3.41 9.61
C LEU A 358 -4.79 -4.19 10.65
N ALA A 359 -5.82 -4.89 10.20
CA ALA A 359 -6.50 -5.89 11.02
C ALA A 359 -5.58 -7.08 11.34
N LEU A 360 -5.95 -7.91 12.33
CA LEU A 360 -5.09 -8.99 12.83
C LEU A 360 -4.73 -10.04 11.75
N MET A 361 -5.71 -10.49 10.97
CA MET A 361 -5.57 -11.60 10.00
C MET A 361 -5.31 -11.17 8.55
N VAL A 362 -4.94 -9.90 8.35
CA VAL A 362 -4.67 -9.41 6.99
C VAL A 362 -3.34 -9.89 6.47
N HIS A 363 -3.37 -10.36 5.23
CA HIS A 363 -2.20 -10.71 4.45
C HIS A 363 -2.06 -9.75 3.27
N ILE A 364 -0.86 -9.23 3.04
CA ILE A 364 -0.55 -8.36 1.90
C ILE A 364 0.19 -9.18 0.85
N THR A 365 -0.24 -9.13 -0.41
CA THR A 365 0.40 -9.90 -1.50
C THR A 365 1.81 -9.41 -1.79
N VAL A 366 2.72 -10.35 -2.03
CA VAL A 366 4.10 -10.08 -2.48
C VAL A 366 4.15 -9.97 -4.00
N GLY A 367 3.20 -10.61 -4.69
CA GLY A 367 3.06 -10.59 -6.14
C GLY A 367 3.65 -11.85 -6.78
N SER A 368 3.05 -12.28 -7.89
CA SER A 368 3.46 -13.47 -8.62
C SER A 368 3.59 -13.20 -10.13
N ALA A 369 4.44 -13.98 -10.79
CA ALA A 369 4.62 -13.91 -12.23
C ALA A 369 3.31 -14.26 -12.95
N PRO A 370 2.84 -13.43 -13.90
CA PRO A 370 1.58 -13.66 -14.60
C PRO A 370 1.68 -14.76 -15.67
N ASP A 371 2.88 -15.16 -16.09
CA ASP A 371 3.10 -16.04 -17.25
C ASP A 371 2.40 -17.40 -17.09
N LEU A 372 2.48 -18.00 -15.90
CA LEU A 372 1.77 -19.26 -15.57
C LEU A 372 0.25 -19.16 -15.73
N ILE A 373 -0.31 -17.98 -15.45
CA ILE A 373 -1.76 -17.74 -15.57
C ILE A 373 -2.12 -17.51 -17.04
N LEU A 374 -1.28 -16.80 -17.80
CA LEU A 374 -1.48 -16.62 -19.23
C LEU A 374 -1.47 -17.96 -19.97
N ASP A 375 -0.53 -18.86 -19.65
CA ASP A 375 -0.48 -20.22 -20.21
C ASP A 375 -1.72 -21.04 -19.83
N CYS A 376 -2.19 -20.92 -18.59
CA CYS A 376 -3.42 -21.55 -18.15
C CYS A 376 -4.64 -21.03 -18.92
N LEU A 377 -4.75 -19.72 -19.16
CA LEU A 377 -5.84 -19.12 -19.91
C LEU A 377 -5.85 -19.59 -21.37
N LYS A 378 -4.67 -19.74 -22.01
CA LYS A 378 -4.55 -20.31 -23.35
C LYS A 378 -5.10 -21.74 -23.39
N ASN A 379 -4.75 -22.57 -22.41
CA ASN A 379 -5.28 -23.94 -22.30
C ASN A 379 -6.79 -23.99 -22.06
N LEU A 380 -7.37 -22.96 -21.45
CA LEU A 380 -8.81 -22.81 -21.24
C LEU A 380 -9.55 -22.25 -22.47
N LYS A 381 -8.93 -22.26 -23.67
CA LYS A 381 -9.52 -21.80 -24.94
C LYS A 381 -9.92 -20.31 -24.93
N LEU A 382 -9.10 -19.47 -24.29
CA LEU A 382 -9.19 -18.03 -24.46
C LEU A 382 -9.00 -17.66 -25.94
N ARG A 383 -9.88 -16.81 -26.49
CA ARG A 383 -9.63 -16.17 -27.79
C ARG A 383 -8.81 -14.91 -27.58
N GLU A 384 -7.65 -14.83 -28.22
CA GLU A 384 -6.76 -13.69 -28.13
C GLU A 384 -7.37 -12.47 -28.83
N ILE A 385 -7.05 -11.26 -28.35
CA ILE A 385 -7.67 -10.01 -28.80
C ILE A 385 -7.48 -9.69 -30.28
N GLU A 386 -6.42 -10.21 -30.89
CA GLU A 386 -6.05 -9.95 -32.29
C GLU A 386 -6.99 -10.63 -33.29
N ASP A 387 -7.58 -11.76 -32.90
CA ASP A 387 -8.43 -12.60 -33.77
C ASP A 387 -9.92 -12.28 -33.63
N ILE A 388 -10.29 -11.26 -32.86
CA ILE A 388 -11.68 -11.03 -32.45
C ILE A 388 -12.38 -10.03 -33.38
N SER A 389 -13.53 -10.43 -33.90
CA SER A 389 -14.42 -9.50 -34.60
C SER A 389 -15.20 -8.61 -33.61
N PRO A 390 -15.50 -7.34 -33.96
CA PRO A 390 -16.19 -6.41 -33.05
C PRO A 390 -17.53 -6.92 -32.50
N GLY A 391 -18.30 -7.66 -33.31
CA GLY A 391 -19.57 -8.25 -32.87
C GLY A 391 -19.40 -9.34 -31.80
N GLU A 392 -18.34 -10.14 -31.88
CA GLU A 392 -18.00 -11.11 -30.83
C GLU A 392 -17.50 -10.43 -29.55
N MET A 393 -16.93 -9.22 -29.65
CA MET A 393 -16.49 -8.44 -28.50
C MET A 393 -17.65 -7.96 -27.62
N ALA A 394 -18.82 -7.72 -28.22
CA ALA A 394 -20.02 -7.34 -27.50
C ALA A 394 -20.61 -8.52 -26.70
N GLN A 395 -20.56 -9.73 -27.27
CA GLN A 395 -21.21 -10.92 -26.69
C GLN A 395 -20.35 -11.66 -25.67
N GLY A 396 -19.02 -11.68 -25.86
CA GLY A 396 -18.14 -12.42 -24.97
C GLY A 396 -17.65 -11.62 -23.76
N THR A 397 -17.26 -12.35 -22.70
CA THR A 397 -16.72 -11.76 -21.48
C THR A 397 -15.26 -11.35 -21.68
N LYS A 398 -14.94 -10.08 -21.40
CA LYS A 398 -13.59 -9.53 -21.56
C LYS A 398 -12.70 -9.99 -20.41
N ILE A 399 -11.49 -10.49 -20.71
CA ILE A 399 -10.57 -11.00 -19.69
C ILE A 399 -9.36 -10.10 -19.58
N PHE A 400 -9.14 -9.58 -18.37
CA PHE A 400 -8.04 -8.71 -18.00
C PHE A 400 -7.08 -9.43 -17.06
N VAL A 401 -5.78 -9.38 -17.34
CA VAL A 401 -4.72 -9.84 -16.44
C VAL A 401 -3.84 -8.66 -16.07
N ASN A 402 -3.84 -8.25 -14.79
CA ASN A 402 -3.16 -7.04 -14.31
C ASN A 402 -3.48 -5.78 -15.13
N GLY A 403 -4.72 -5.67 -15.61
CA GLY A 403 -5.21 -4.57 -16.44
C GLY A 403 -4.86 -4.63 -17.93
N CYS A 404 -4.10 -5.64 -18.34
CA CYS A 404 -3.88 -5.95 -19.75
C CYS A 404 -5.09 -6.74 -20.28
N TRP A 405 -5.74 -6.23 -21.31
CA TRP A 405 -6.79 -6.97 -22.01
C TRP A 405 -6.14 -8.07 -22.84
N VAL A 406 -6.33 -9.33 -22.43
CA VAL A 406 -5.70 -10.49 -23.09
C VAL A 406 -6.60 -11.03 -24.20
N GLY A 407 -7.90 -11.09 -23.94
CA GLY A 407 -8.84 -11.71 -24.86
C GLY A 407 -10.26 -11.78 -24.33
N ILE A 408 -11.04 -12.67 -24.92
CA ILE A 408 -12.45 -12.87 -24.62
C ILE A 408 -12.76 -14.36 -24.45
N HIS A 409 -13.71 -14.66 -23.57
CA HIS A 409 -14.22 -16.01 -23.38
C HIS A 409 -15.75 -16.03 -23.34
N ARG A 410 -16.36 -17.09 -23.90
CA ARG A 410 -17.82 -17.23 -24.00
C ARG A 410 -18.46 -17.79 -22.72
N ASP A 411 -17.73 -18.60 -21.96
CA ASP A 411 -18.19 -19.23 -20.70
C ASP A 411 -17.28 -18.87 -19.52
N PRO A 412 -17.37 -17.64 -18.99
CA PRO A 412 -16.55 -17.21 -17.86
C PRO A 412 -16.82 -17.98 -16.56
N ASP A 413 -18.01 -18.56 -16.38
CA ASP A 413 -18.39 -19.28 -15.15
C ASP A 413 -17.56 -20.54 -14.96
N LYS A 414 -17.44 -21.33 -16.03
CA LYS A 414 -16.59 -22.53 -16.02
C LYS A 414 -15.12 -22.17 -15.83
N MET A 415 -14.67 -21.07 -16.45
CA MET A 415 -13.31 -20.58 -16.28
C MET A 415 -13.03 -20.18 -14.83
N VAL A 416 -13.89 -19.38 -14.21
CA VAL A 416 -13.78 -18.95 -12.80
C VAL A 416 -13.75 -20.15 -11.86
N LYS A 417 -14.66 -21.12 -12.04
CA LYS A 417 -14.68 -22.36 -11.24
C LYS A 417 -13.37 -23.15 -11.38
N THR A 418 -12.85 -23.26 -12.60
CA THR A 418 -11.59 -23.96 -12.85
C THR A 418 -10.41 -23.25 -12.22
N LEU A 419 -10.28 -21.93 -12.39
CA LEU A 419 -9.23 -21.12 -11.77
C LEU A 419 -9.28 -21.16 -10.24
N ARG A 420 -10.47 -21.08 -9.63
CA ARG A 420 -10.63 -21.25 -8.17
C ARG A 420 -10.23 -22.65 -7.71
N ASN A 421 -10.59 -23.70 -8.45
CA ASN A 421 -10.17 -25.06 -8.12
C ASN A 421 -8.65 -25.24 -8.24
N LEU A 422 -8.02 -24.62 -9.24
CA LEU A 422 -6.56 -24.60 -9.38
C LEU A 422 -5.91 -23.90 -8.18
N ARG A 423 -6.45 -22.73 -7.76
CA ARG A 423 -6.01 -22.00 -6.56
C ARG A 423 -6.10 -22.86 -5.30
N ARG A 424 -7.17 -23.64 -5.14
CA ARG A 424 -7.45 -24.45 -3.95
C ARG A 424 -6.69 -25.79 -3.89
N ARG A 425 -6.38 -26.42 -5.03
CA ARG A 425 -5.85 -27.80 -5.08
C ARG A 425 -4.37 -27.91 -5.47
N HIS A 426 -3.83 -26.92 -6.18
CA HIS A 426 -2.49 -27.01 -6.75
C HIS A 426 -1.56 -25.95 -6.16
N ALA A 427 -0.68 -26.40 -5.25
CA ALA A 427 0.44 -25.64 -4.70
C ALA A 427 1.43 -25.00 -5.72
N PRO A 428 1.64 -25.48 -6.98
CA PRO A 428 2.60 -24.82 -7.89
C PRO A 428 2.18 -23.43 -8.35
N PHE A 429 0.90 -23.07 -8.28
CA PHE A 429 0.50 -21.67 -8.39
C PHE A 429 0.76 -21.04 -7.03
N ASN A 430 1.80 -20.23 -6.89
CA ASN A 430 1.93 -19.31 -5.75
C ASN A 430 0.58 -18.59 -5.60
N ALA A 431 -0.23 -19.02 -4.62
CA ALA A 431 -1.68 -18.85 -4.53
C ALA A 431 -2.10 -17.41 -4.16
N GLU A 432 -1.42 -16.44 -4.76
CA GLU A 432 -1.59 -15.03 -4.50
C GLU A 432 -2.53 -14.34 -5.47
N PHE A 433 -2.95 -14.99 -6.55
CA PHE A 433 -3.78 -14.33 -7.55
C PHE A 433 -5.23 -14.11 -7.06
N GLY A 434 -5.74 -12.92 -7.36
CA GLY A 434 -7.13 -12.52 -7.15
C GLY A 434 -7.94 -12.66 -8.43
N LEU A 435 -9.23 -12.93 -8.29
CA LEU A 435 -10.19 -13.23 -9.33
C LEU A 435 -11.50 -12.47 -9.06
N PHE A 436 -11.69 -11.37 -9.79
CA PHE A 436 -12.86 -10.53 -9.70
C PHE A 436 -13.64 -10.58 -11.01
N ARG A 437 -14.96 -10.79 -10.95
CA ARG A 437 -15.84 -10.81 -12.12
C ARG A 437 -16.89 -9.71 -12.00
N ASP A 438 -16.84 -8.73 -12.87
CA ASP A 438 -17.88 -7.73 -12.96
C ASP A 438 -19.01 -8.26 -13.87
N PHE A 439 -20.15 -8.56 -13.27
CA PHE A 439 -21.33 -9.03 -14.01
C PHE A 439 -21.96 -7.92 -14.85
N SER A 440 -21.88 -6.66 -14.42
CA SER A 440 -22.53 -5.53 -15.09
C SER A 440 -21.84 -5.19 -16.41
N LEU A 441 -20.52 -5.33 -16.47
CA LEU A 441 -19.72 -5.08 -17.67
C LEU A 441 -19.39 -6.34 -18.47
N ASN A 442 -19.76 -7.50 -17.93
CA ASN A 442 -19.34 -8.81 -18.41
C ASN A 442 -17.79 -8.87 -18.56
N GLU A 443 -17.09 -8.67 -17.46
CA GLU A 443 -15.62 -8.65 -17.40
C GLU A 443 -15.08 -9.59 -16.32
N LEU A 444 -13.92 -10.19 -16.58
CA LEU A 444 -13.17 -10.98 -15.63
C LEU A 444 -11.78 -10.37 -15.45
N HIS A 445 -11.47 -9.94 -14.23
CA HIS A 445 -10.20 -9.37 -13.83
C HIS A 445 -9.41 -10.37 -12.98
N ILE A 446 -8.21 -10.69 -13.44
CA ILE A 446 -7.26 -11.53 -12.73
C ILE A 446 -6.08 -10.64 -12.31
N CYS A 447 -5.80 -10.61 -11.00
CA CYS A 447 -4.76 -9.77 -10.42
C CYS A 447 -3.67 -10.64 -9.79
N THR A 448 -2.42 -10.49 -10.24
CA THR A 448 -1.24 -11.12 -9.65
C THR A 448 -0.28 -10.09 -9.05
N ASP A 449 -0.71 -8.84 -9.02
CA ASP A 449 0.08 -7.72 -8.52
C ASP A 449 0.29 -7.77 -7.00
N TYR A 450 1.34 -7.09 -6.57
CA TYR A 450 1.73 -6.96 -5.17
C TYR A 450 0.94 -5.84 -4.46
N GLY A 451 0.88 -5.89 -3.14
CA GLY A 451 0.29 -4.85 -2.32
C GLY A 451 -1.24 -4.89 -2.22
N ARG A 452 -1.88 -5.98 -2.64
CA ARG A 452 -3.30 -6.25 -2.37
C ARG A 452 -3.46 -6.70 -0.93
N CYS A 453 -4.46 -6.16 -0.25
CA CYS A 453 -4.85 -6.65 1.07
C CYS A 453 -5.87 -7.75 0.92
N ARG A 454 -5.65 -8.82 1.64
CA ARG A 454 -6.48 -10.01 1.65
C ARG A 454 -6.76 -10.39 3.07
N ARG A 455 -7.94 -10.93 3.30
CA ARG A 455 -8.28 -11.58 4.56
C ARG A 455 -8.58 -13.04 4.31
N LEU A 456 -8.49 -13.82 5.37
CA LEU A 456 -8.74 -15.23 5.32
C LEU A 456 -10.17 -15.56 5.71
N LEU A 457 -10.82 -16.44 4.94
CA LEU A 457 -12.17 -16.91 5.20
C LEU A 457 -12.24 -18.44 5.10
N PHE A 458 -13.23 -19.03 5.76
CA PHE A 458 -13.59 -20.43 5.55
C PHE A 458 -14.39 -20.58 4.25
N VAL A 459 -14.07 -21.61 3.48
CA VAL A 459 -14.81 -21.94 2.27
C VAL A 459 -16.09 -22.70 2.63
N VAL A 460 -17.21 -22.27 2.05
CA VAL A 460 -18.53 -22.89 2.21
C VAL A 460 -18.93 -23.59 0.91
N GLU A 461 -19.33 -24.84 1.01
CA GLU A 461 -19.96 -25.58 -0.09
C GLU A 461 -21.28 -26.18 0.40
N LYS A 462 -22.34 -26.00 -0.40
CA LYS A 462 -23.70 -26.51 -0.07
C LYS A 462 -24.17 -26.08 1.33
N GLN A 463 -23.94 -24.81 1.69
CA GLN A 463 -24.31 -24.23 2.99
C GLN A 463 -23.66 -24.92 4.20
N ARG A 464 -22.51 -25.57 4.01
CA ARG A 464 -21.71 -26.17 5.07
C ARG A 464 -20.24 -25.80 4.91
N LEU A 465 -19.56 -25.65 6.04
CA LEU A 465 -18.11 -25.48 6.06
C LEU A 465 -17.44 -26.73 5.49
N LEU A 466 -16.41 -26.54 4.66
CA LEU A 466 -15.57 -27.64 4.18
C LEU A 466 -14.71 -28.24 5.30
N ILE A 467 -14.24 -27.40 6.22
CA ILE A 467 -13.47 -27.82 7.39
C ILE A 467 -14.34 -28.61 8.36
N LYS A 468 -13.85 -29.75 8.84
CA LYS A 468 -14.56 -30.61 9.81
C LYS A 468 -13.82 -30.66 11.15
N LYS A 469 -14.51 -31.12 12.19
CA LYS A 469 -13.95 -31.24 13.54
C LYS A 469 -12.67 -32.10 13.60
N ARG A 470 -12.57 -33.14 12.77
CA ARG A 470 -11.37 -33.98 12.64
C ARG A 470 -10.11 -33.19 12.22
N ASP A 471 -10.30 -32.18 11.38
CA ASP A 471 -9.20 -31.37 10.86
C ASP A 471 -8.75 -30.37 11.93
N ILE A 472 -9.69 -29.92 12.78
CA ILE A 472 -9.41 -29.10 13.96
C ILE A 472 -8.63 -29.90 15.00
N THR A 473 -9.03 -31.14 15.31
CA THR A 473 -8.28 -31.99 16.24
C THR A 473 -6.88 -32.31 15.72
N ALA A 474 -6.71 -32.49 14.41
CA ALA A 474 -5.39 -32.67 13.80
C ALA A 474 -4.50 -31.41 13.95
N LEU A 475 -5.08 -30.21 13.89
CA LEU A 475 -4.35 -28.95 14.17
C LEU A 475 -3.96 -28.84 15.65
N GLU A 476 -4.86 -29.20 16.57
CA GLU A 476 -4.59 -29.20 18.01
C GLU A 476 -3.46 -30.16 18.39
N ASN A 477 -3.45 -31.35 17.76
CA ASN A 477 -2.39 -32.34 17.91
C ASN A 477 -1.08 -31.98 17.16
N LYS A 478 -1.05 -30.87 16.41
CA LYS A 478 0.06 -30.44 15.55
C LYS A 478 0.43 -31.45 14.44
N GLU A 479 -0.52 -32.27 14.00
CA GLU A 479 -0.36 -33.19 12.87
C GLU A 479 -0.52 -32.48 11.51
N SER A 480 -1.23 -31.35 11.50
CA SER A 480 -1.44 -30.52 10.31
C SER A 480 -0.95 -29.10 10.58
N ASN A 481 -0.41 -28.45 9.55
CA ASN A 481 0.00 -27.05 9.59
C ASN A 481 -1.03 -26.15 8.90
N TRP A 482 -0.89 -24.84 9.13
CA TRP A 482 -1.71 -23.81 8.48
C TRP A 482 -1.70 -23.89 6.96
N ASN A 483 -0.51 -24.13 6.38
CA ASN A 483 -0.34 -24.26 4.93
C ASN A 483 -1.09 -25.49 4.39
N ASP A 484 -1.21 -26.56 5.16
CA ASP A 484 -1.94 -27.75 4.73
C ASP A 484 -3.44 -27.48 4.62
N LEU A 485 -4.00 -26.61 5.47
CA LEU A 485 -5.41 -26.20 5.37
C LEU A 485 -5.69 -25.38 4.11
N LEU A 486 -4.72 -24.54 3.72
CA LEU A 486 -4.77 -23.78 2.47
C LEU A 486 -4.69 -24.72 1.26
N VAL A 487 -3.77 -25.68 1.28
CA VAL A 487 -3.59 -26.68 0.19
C VAL A 487 -4.78 -27.64 0.10
N LYS A 488 -5.44 -27.95 1.22
CA LYS A 488 -6.71 -28.71 1.23
C LYS A 488 -7.89 -27.88 0.74
N GLY A 489 -7.74 -26.57 0.54
CA GLY A 489 -8.79 -25.66 0.09
C GLY A 489 -9.86 -25.37 1.13
N PHE A 490 -9.57 -25.57 2.42
CA PHE A 490 -10.50 -25.25 3.51
C PHE A 490 -10.56 -23.76 3.82
N LEU A 491 -9.44 -23.09 3.58
CA LEU A 491 -9.23 -21.67 3.81
C LEU A 491 -8.91 -20.99 2.48
N GLU A 492 -9.43 -19.79 2.30
CA GLU A 492 -9.22 -19.01 1.09
C GLU A 492 -8.94 -17.54 1.45
N TYR A 493 -7.89 -16.99 0.84
CA TYR A 493 -7.61 -15.56 0.94
C TYR A 493 -8.47 -14.82 -0.08
N ILE A 494 -9.24 -13.85 0.39
CA ILE A 494 -10.14 -13.03 -0.43
C ILE A 494 -9.67 -11.57 -0.38
N ASP A 495 -9.50 -10.98 -1.56
CA ASP A 495 -9.11 -9.57 -1.71
C ASP A 495 -10.32 -8.64 -1.61
N ALA A 496 -10.10 -7.37 -1.25
CA ALA A 496 -11.17 -6.36 -1.17
C ALA A 496 -11.99 -6.15 -2.48
N LYS A 497 -11.45 -6.50 -3.66
CA LYS A 497 -12.25 -6.52 -4.91
C LYS A 497 -13.02 -7.82 -5.08
N GLU A 498 -12.41 -8.96 -4.74
CA GLU A 498 -13.09 -10.26 -4.81
C GLU A 498 -14.30 -10.32 -3.88
N GLU A 499 -14.27 -9.57 -2.78
CA GLU A 499 -15.37 -9.48 -1.82
C GLU A 499 -16.70 -9.05 -2.45
N GLU A 500 -16.68 -8.19 -3.47
CA GLU A 500 -17.88 -7.75 -4.20
C GLU A 500 -18.64 -8.92 -4.84
N ASN A 501 -17.96 -10.04 -5.08
CA ASN A 501 -18.53 -11.24 -5.71
C ASN A 501 -18.82 -12.37 -4.72
N THR A 502 -18.58 -12.16 -3.43
CA THR A 502 -18.70 -13.19 -2.40
C THR A 502 -19.78 -12.82 -1.39
N LEU A 503 -20.56 -13.82 -0.98
CA LEU A 503 -21.49 -13.69 0.12
C LEU A 503 -20.89 -14.40 1.34
N ILE A 504 -20.63 -13.65 2.41
CA ILE A 504 -19.88 -14.12 3.58
C ILE A 504 -20.84 -14.21 4.78
N ALA A 505 -20.96 -15.40 5.37
CA ALA A 505 -21.69 -15.58 6.62
C ALA A 505 -20.85 -15.07 7.80
N MET A 506 -21.47 -14.36 8.75
CA MET A 506 -20.78 -13.82 9.92
C MET A 506 -20.51 -14.88 10.99
N THR A 507 -21.45 -15.80 11.17
CA THR A 507 -21.35 -16.92 12.11
C THR A 507 -21.80 -18.22 11.48
N ILE A 508 -21.37 -19.34 12.07
CA ILE A 508 -21.79 -20.69 11.64
C ILE A 508 -23.31 -20.88 11.82
N ASN A 509 -23.91 -20.22 12.80
CA ASN A 509 -25.36 -20.28 13.03
C ASN A 509 -26.14 -19.66 11.86
N ASP A 510 -25.59 -18.61 11.23
CA ASP A 510 -26.23 -17.96 10.08
C ASP A 510 -26.28 -18.89 8.86
N LEU A 511 -25.30 -19.79 8.71
CA LEU A 511 -25.32 -20.83 7.66
C LEU A 511 -26.45 -21.85 7.87
N HIS A 512 -26.86 -22.09 9.11
CA HIS A 512 -27.87 -23.08 9.45
C HIS A 512 -29.30 -22.52 9.35
N LYS A 513 -29.47 -21.20 9.48
CA LYS A 513 -30.75 -20.50 9.38
C LYS A 513 -31.19 -20.34 7.91
N LYS A 514 -31.61 -21.44 7.29
CA LYS A 514 -32.02 -21.49 5.87
C LYS A 514 -33.20 -20.56 5.52
N GLU A 515 -34.12 -20.33 6.46
CA GLU A 515 -35.40 -19.64 6.20
C GLU A 515 -35.31 -18.11 6.42
N GLU A 516 -34.57 -17.63 7.42
CA GLU A 516 -34.42 -16.18 7.70
C GLU A 516 -33.39 -15.49 6.78
N THR A 517 -32.29 -16.17 6.44
CA THR A 517 -31.23 -15.59 5.58
C THR A 517 -31.63 -15.52 4.11
N ALA A 518 -32.57 -16.37 3.69
CA ALA A 518 -33.18 -16.30 2.38
C ALA A 518 -33.87 -14.96 2.11
N MET A 519 -34.40 -14.29 3.14
CA MET A 519 -35.10 -13.01 3.01
C MET A 519 -34.17 -11.78 2.91
N ILE A 520 -32.93 -11.85 3.39
CA ILE A 520 -32.00 -10.69 3.36
C ILE A 520 -31.43 -10.45 1.95
N ALA A 521 -31.44 -11.48 1.10
CA ALA A 521 -31.01 -11.40 -0.30
C ALA A 521 -32.16 -11.10 -1.28
N MET A 522 -33.41 -10.98 -0.81
CA MET A 522 -34.55 -10.65 -1.68
C MET A 522 -34.61 -9.14 -1.88
N THR A 523 -33.90 -8.64 -2.89
CA THR A 523 -34.44 -7.52 -3.65
C THR A 523 -35.69 -8.00 -4.39
N GLU A 524 -36.64 -7.11 -4.68
CA GLU A 524 -37.96 -7.43 -5.26
C GLU A 524 -37.93 -8.24 -6.60
N ASN A 525 -36.74 -8.51 -7.16
CA ASN A 525 -36.55 -9.09 -8.49
C ASN A 525 -35.84 -10.47 -8.54
N ASP A 526 -35.34 -11.03 -7.43
CA ASP A 526 -34.63 -12.34 -7.45
C ASP A 526 -35.40 -13.44 -6.69
N PRO A 527 -35.90 -14.49 -7.38
CA PRO A 527 -36.82 -15.48 -6.79
C PRO A 527 -36.17 -16.58 -5.94
N GLU A 528 -34.83 -16.67 -5.86
CA GLU A 528 -34.13 -17.71 -5.10
C GLU A 528 -33.03 -17.14 -4.18
N PRO A 529 -32.86 -17.71 -2.96
CA PRO A 529 -31.85 -17.25 -2.02
C PRO A 529 -30.44 -17.62 -2.49
N VAL A 530 -29.59 -16.60 -2.67
CA VAL A 530 -28.18 -16.79 -3.04
C VAL A 530 -27.43 -17.51 -1.92
N PRO A 531 -26.75 -18.63 -2.20
CA PRO A 531 -26.05 -19.37 -1.16
C PRO A 531 -24.77 -18.65 -0.69
N PHE A 532 -24.43 -18.81 0.59
CA PHE A 532 -23.17 -18.31 1.14
C PHE A 532 -21.98 -19.00 0.44
N THR A 533 -20.98 -18.21 0.07
CA THR A 533 -19.75 -18.72 -0.57
C THR A 533 -18.64 -18.93 0.45
N HIS A 534 -18.61 -18.08 1.49
CA HIS A 534 -17.61 -18.13 2.55
C HIS A 534 -18.25 -17.88 3.93
N CYS A 535 -17.48 -18.14 4.98
CA CYS A 535 -17.82 -17.80 6.35
C CYS A 535 -16.63 -17.10 7.01
N GLU A 536 -16.92 -16.05 7.78
CA GLU A 536 -15.95 -15.34 8.60
C GLU A 536 -15.37 -16.30 9.65
N ILE A 537 -14.07 -16.18 9.93
CA ILE A 537 -13.41 -17.05 10.92
C ILE A 537 -13.89 -16.64 12.32
N HIS A 538 -13.80 -15.35 12.61
CA HIS A 538 -14.37 -14.76 13.80
C HIS A 538 -14.46 -13.23 13.64
N PRO A 539 -15.61 -12.59 13.92
CA PRO A 539 -15.78 -11.13 13.72
C PRO A 539 -14.78 -10.25 14.48
N SER A 540 -14.15 -10.74 15.57
CA SER A 540 -13.14 -9.95 16.31
C SER A 540 -11.84 -9.73 15.54
N LEU A 541 -11.58 -10.50 14.47
CA LEU A 541 -10.33 -10.43 13.70
C LEU A 541 -10.21 -9.14 12.88
N ILE A 542 -11.31 -8.40 12.73
CA ILE A 542 -11.35 -7.06 12.10
C ILE A 542 -10.59 -6.00 12.92
N MET A 543 -10.33 -6.27 14.19
CA MET A 543 -9.66 -5.33 15.09
C MET A 543 -8.16 -5.28 14.80
N GLY A 544 -7.53 -4.15 15.12
CA GLY A 544 -6.08 -3.97 15.13
C GLY A 544 -5.47 -4.41 16.46
N VAL A 545 -4.14 -4.30 16.58
CA VAL A 545 -3.40 -4.76 17.77
C VAL A 545 -3.89 -4.02 19.02
N CYS A 546 -3.89 -2.69 19.01
CA CYS A 546 -4.28 -1.89 20.19
C CYS A 546 -5.80 -1.90 20.43
N ALA A 547 -6.61 -2.15 19.40
CA ALA A 547 -8.05 -2.24 19.58
C ALA A 547 -8.47 -3.62 20.15
N SER A 548 -7.69 -4.67 19.87
CA SER A 548 -7.96 -6.04 20.33
C SER A 548 -7.71 -6.29 21.82
N ILE A 549 -6.94 -5.41 22.47
CA ILE A 549 -6.67 -5.45 23.91
C ILE A 549 -7.78 -4.79 24.75
N ILE A 550 -8.74 -4.12 24.11
CA ILE A 550 -9.86 -3.46 24.79
C ILE A 550 -10.88 -4.54 25.20
N PRO A 551 -11.25 -4.64 26.49
CA PRO A 551 -12.30 -5.57 26.92
C PRO A 551 -13.67 -5.09 26.42
N PHE A 552 -14.47 -6.02 25.89
CA PHE A 552 -15.83 -5.78 25.39
C PHE A 552 -15.98 -4.54 24.47
N PRO A 553 -15.19 -4.42 23.38
CA PRO A 553 -15.18 -3.22 22.55
C PRO A 553 -16.51 -2.99 21.83
N ASN A 554 -17.30 -4.04 21.61
CA ASN A 554 -18.62 -4.01 20.99
C ASN A 554 -19.72 -3.42 21.89
N ARG A 555 -19.49 -3.29 23.21
CA ARG A 555 -20.44 -2.69 24.16
C ARG A 555 -20.11 -1.23 24.48
N ASN A 556 -19.12 -0.67 23.81
CA ASN A 556 -18.64 0.68 24.05
C ASN A 556 -19.03 1.60 22.90
N GLN A 557 -19.15 2.90 23.18
CA GLN A 557 -19.30 3.89 22.12
C GLN A 557 -18.05 3.90 21.24
N SER A 558 -18.22 3.94 19.92
CA SER A 558 -17.11 3.81 18.95
C SER A 558 -15.95 4.78 19.21
N ILE A 559 -16.25 6.04 19.53
CA ILE A 559 -15.26 7.09 19.81
C ILE A 559 -14.35 6.71 20.99
N ARG A 560 -14.90 6.08 22.03
CA ARG A 560 -14.12 5.65 23.22
C ARG A 560 -13.14 4.54 22.88
N ASN A 561 -13.50 3.65 21.95
CA ASN A 561 -12.57 2.63 21.45
C ASN A 561 -11.40 3.26 20.69
N THR A 562 -11.65 4.32 19.92
CA THR A 562 -10.59 5.06 19.22
C THR A 562 -9.65 5.76 20.20
N TYR A 563 -10.18 6.39 21.26
CA TYR A 563 -9.34 6.99 22.30
C TYR A 563 -8.44 5.97 22.98
N GLN A 564 -9.01 4.85 23.42
CA GLN A 564 -8.21 3.82 24.10
C GLN A 564 -7.15 3.23 23.16
N SER A 565 -7.46 3.07 21.87
CA SER A 565 -6.49 2.56 20.89
C SER A 565 -5.31 3.52 20.68
N ALA A 566 -5.54 4.84 20.76
CA ALA A 566 -4.48 5.85 20.65
C ALA A 566 -3.70 5.99 21.96
N MET A 567 -4.40 6.11 23.10
CA MET A 567 -3.82 6.28 24.43
C MET A 567 -3.07 5.02 24.89
N GLY A 568 -3.52 3.83 24.50
CA GLY A 568 -2.84 2.57 24.82
C GLY A 568 -1.42 2.48 24.27
N LYS A 569 -1.08 3.27 23.23
CA LYS A 569 0.30 3.36 22.70
C LYS A 569 1.24 4.16 23.61
N GLN A 570 0.67 4.96 24.52
CA GLN A 570 1.37 5.76 25.53
C GLN A 570 1.39 5.06 26.89
N ALA A 571 0.74 3.90 27.04
CA ALA A 571 0.75 3.15 28.28
C ALA A 571 2.17 2.75 28.66
N MET A 572 2.45 2.63 29.96
CA MET A 572 3.75 2.19 30.48
C MET A 572 3.71 0.70 30.79
N GLY A 573 4.78 -0.01 30.47
CA GLY A 573 4.86 -1.45 30.71
C GLY A 573 6.27 -1.96 30.44
N ILE A 574 6.39 -3.28 30.33
CA ILE A 574 7.63 -3.88 29.85
C ILE A 574 7.56 -3.94 28.33
N TYR A 575 8.42 -3.19 27.64
CA TYR A 575 8.47 -3.20 26.17
C TYR A 575 9.35 -4.32 25.61
N ALA A 576 10.39 -4.73 26.34
CA ALA A 576 11.32 -5.78 25.98
C ALA A 576 11.89 -6.40 27.26
N THR A 577 12.09 -7.72 27.33
CA THR A 577 12.68 -8.39 28.49
C THR A 577 14.17 -8.10 28.68
N ASN A 578 14.90 -7.76 27.62
CA ASN A 578 16.33 -7.43 27.65
C ASN A 578 16.61 -5.93 27.86
N TYR A 579 15.64 -5.16 28.37
CA TYR A 579 15.77 -3.70 28.54
C TYR A 579 16.99 -3.29 29.37
N GLN A 580 17.42 -4.11 30.33
CA GLN A 580 18.58 -3.83 31.19
C GLN A 580 19.91 -3.83 30.44
N LEU A 581 20.00 -4.58 29.33
CA LEU A 581 21.19 -4.66 28.50
C LEU A 581 21.19 -3.61 27.38
N ARG A 582 20.04 -2.99 27.14
CA ARG A 582 19.82 -2.12 25.99
C ARG A 582 19.91 -0.66 26.43
N MET A 583 20.68 0.12 25.67
CA MET A 583 20.90 1.54 25.93
C MET A 583 19.95 2.39 25.06
N ASP A 584 18.69 2.48 25.49
CA ASP A 584 17.69 3.35 24.86
C ASP A 584 17.78 4.78 25.39
N THR A 585 17.51 5.77 24.53
CA THR A 585 17.54 7.21 24.92
C THR A 585 16.56 7.52 26.05
N GLY A 586 15.37 6.92 26.02
CA GLY A 586 14.37 7.05 27.06
C GLY A 586 13.56 5.77 27.17
N ALA A 587 13.49 5.19 28.37
CA ALA A 587 12.69 3.99 28.64
C ALA A 587 11.93 4.13 29.96
N TYR A 588 10.65 3.74 29.93
CA TYR A 588 9.74 3.80 31.08
C TYR A 588 9.23 2.40 31.38
N ILE A 589 9.46 1.92 32.60
CA ILE A 589 9.17 0.54 32.98
C ILE A 589 8.38 0.51 34.27
N LEU A 590 7.26 -0.19 34.25
CA LEU A 590 6.43 -0.39 35.43
C LEU A 590 7.10 -1.41 36.38
N CYS A 591 7.18 -1.11 37.67
CA CYS A 591 7.81 -2.01 38.65
C CYS A 591 7.03 -3.31 38.83
N TYR A 592 5.68 -3.23 38.87
CA TYR A 592 4.80 -4.36 39.12
C TYR A 592 3.67 -4.42 38.07
N PRO A 593 3.98 -4.82 36.83
CA PRO A 593 2.98 -5.03 35.80
C PRO A 593 2.19 -6.30 36.11
N GLN A 594 0.87 -6.26 35.92
CA GLN A 594 -0.03 -7.36 36.22
C GLN A 594 -0.81 -7.77 34.98
N LYS A 595 -1.12 -9.06 34.88
CA LYS A 595 -2.05 -9.55 33.87
C LYS A 595 -3.44 -8.96 34.12
N PRO A 596 -4.13 -8.45 33.09
CA PRO A 596 -5.49 -7.95 33.26
C PRO A 596 -6.43 -9.10 33.66
N LEU A 597 -7.34 -8.83 34.59
CA LEU A 597 -8.33 -9.84 35.04
C LEU A 597 -9.27 -10.27 33.91
N VAL A 598 -9.72 -9.30 33.10
CA VAL A 598 -10.58 -9.55 31.95
C VAL A 598 -9.72 -9.48 30.69
N THR A 599 -9.53 -10.63 30.04
CA THR A 599 -8.71 -10.75 28.83
C THR A 599 -9.55 -11.10 27.60
N THR A 600 -9.15 -10.58 26.44
CA THR A 600 -9.68 -11.05 25.16
C THR A 600 -8.88 -12.26 24.69
N LYS A 601 -9.47 -13.10 23.82
CA LYS A 601 -8.74 -14.22 23.20
C LYS A 601 -7.54 -13.73 22.37
N ALA A 602 -7.63 -12.55 21.76
CA ALA A 602 -6.54 -11.96 20.99
C ALA A 602 -5.33 -11.62 21.88
N MET A 603 -5.55 -11.17 23.11
CA MET A 603 -4.47 -10.85 24.06
C MET A 603 -3.59 -12.05 24.39
N LYS A 604 -4.16 -13.27 24.39
CA LYS A 604 -3.40 -14.50 24.65
C LYS A 604 -2.42 -14.85 23.53
N ASN A 605 -2.80 -14.50 22.30
CA ASN A 605 -1.99 -14.73 21.11
C ASN A 605 -0.98 -13.61 20.86
N LEU A 606 -1.21 -12.43 21.45
CA LEU A 606 -0.27 -11.31 21.42
C LEU A 606 0.72 -11.42 22.60
N PRO A 607 1.93 -10.87 22.47
CA PRO A 607 2.89 -10.83 23.58
C PRO A 607 2.42 -9.99 24.79
N PHE A 608 1.23 -9.41 24.73
CA PHE A 608 0.63 -8.59 25.78
C PHE A 608 0.30 -9.39 27.05
N GLU A 609 0.00 -10.69 26.93
CA GLU A 609 -0.22 -11.53 28.11
C GLU A 609 1.06 -11.71 28.94
N GLN A 610 2.20 -11.91 28.27
CA GLN A 610 3.49 -12.06 28.93
C GLN A 610 4.12 -10.72 29.33
N LEU A 611 3.86 -9.67 28.54
CA LEU A 611 4.37 -8.32 28.75
C LEU A 611 3.22 -7.32 28.91
N PRO A 612 2.54 -7.32 30.09
CA PRO A 612 1.42 -6.42 30.33
C PRO A 612 1.88 -4.98 30.52
N ALA A 613 0.97 -4.05 30.22
CA ALA A 613 1.19 -2.60 30.29
C ALA A 613 0.28 -1.90 31.32
N GLY A 614 -0.05 -2.59 32.42
CA GLY A 614 -0.92 -2.05 33.46
C GLY A 614 -0.88 -2.83 34.77
N THR A 615 -1.62 -2.33 35.76
CA THR A 615 -1.80 -2.95 37.09
C THR A 615 -3.30 -3.02 37.38
N ASN A 616 -3.78 -4.09 37.98
CA ASN A 616 -5.18 -4.16 38.42
C ASN A 616 -5.35 -3.30 39.67
N ALA A 617 -6.37 -2.44 39.68
CA ALA A 617 -6.70 -1.57 40.80
C ALA A 617 -8.13 -1.84 41.27
N ILE A 618 -8.35 -1.71 42.58
CA ILE A 618 -9.71 -1.68 43.15
C ILE A 618 -10.24 -0.26 42.95
N VAL A 619 -11.31 -0.11 42.18
CA VAL A 619 -11.90 1.17 41.82
C VAL A 619 -13.31 1.26 42.41
N ALA A 620 -13.58 2.33 43.15
CA ALA A 620 -14.90 2.66 43.65
C ALA A 620 -15.44 3.88 42.89
N ILE A 621 -16.64 3.77 42.32
CA ILE A 621 -17.32 4.86 41.63
C ILE A 621 -18.31 5.49 42.63
N ALA A 622 -17.91 6.61 43.23
CA ALA A 622 -18.71 7.34 44.19
C ALA A 622 -18.40 8.84 44.14
N SER A 623 -19.39 9.69 44.42
CA SER A 623 -19.15 11.11 44.67
C SER A 623 -18.58 11.26 46.07
N TYR A 624 -17.29 11.61 46.18
CA TYR A 624 -16.59 11.71 47.47
C TYR A 624 -15.69 12.94 47.48
N SER A 625 -15.79 13.75 48.55
CA SER A 625 -14.99 14.95 48.84
C SER A 625 -14.90 16.05 47.77
N GLY A 626 -15.54 15.90 46.60
CA GLY A 626 -15.54 16.87 45.51
C GLY A 626 -14.25 16.93 44.68
N TYR A 627 -13.16 16.27 45.12
CA TYR A 627 -11.89 16.26 44.40
C TYR A 627 -11.85 15.32 43.18
N ASN A 628 -12.90 14.53 42.96
CA ASN A 628 -13.07 13.63 41.80
C ASN A 628 -14.05 14.18 40.74
N GLN A 629 -14.18 15.50 40.64
CA GLN A 629 -15.02 16.18 39.65
C GLN A 629 -14.25 16.51 38.37
N GLY A 630 -14.93 16.51 37.20
CA GLY A 630 -14.34 16.96 35.94
C GLY A 630 -13.21 16.05 35.42
N ASP A 631 -13.47 14.74 35.37
CA ASP A 631 -12.53 13.68 34.94
C ASP A 631 -11.30 13.48 35.84
N SER A 632 -11.27 14.09 37.04
CA SER A 632 -10.24 13.82 38.04
C SER A 632 -10.50 12.55 38.85
N ILE A 633 -9.44 11.96 39.39
CA ILE A 633 -9.50 10.75 40.24
C ILE A 633 -8.80 11.01 41.58
N ILE A 634 -9.32 10.39 42.64
CA ILE A 634 -8.69 10.36 43.96
C ILE A 634 -7.99 9.01 44.11
N MET A 635 -6.71 9.01 44.48
CA MET A 635 -5.93 7.79 44.70
C MET A 635 -5.68 7.57 46.20
N ASN A 636 -5.61 6.30 46.61
CA ASN A 636 -5.27 5.94 47.98
C ASN A 636 -3.75 6.03 48.20
N GLN A 637 -3.33 6.97 49.06
CA GLN A 637 -1.92 7.18 49.38
C GLN A 637 -1.24 5.91 49.92
N SER A 638 -1.91 5.16 50.80
CA SER A 638 -1.33 3.93 51.36
C SER A 638 -1.04 2.86 50.28
N SER A 639 -1.78 2.85 49.18
CA SER A 639 -1.50 1.97 48.04
C SER A 639 -0.30 2.46 47.22
N ILE A 640 -0.16 3.78 47.07
CA ILE A 640 0.99 4.41 46.37
C ILE A 640 2.28 4.13 47.15
N ASP A 641 2.25 4.30 48.47
CA ASP A 641 3.41 4.05 49.35
C ASP A 641 3.89 2.58 49.25
N ARG A 642 2.96 1.65 49.02
CA ARG A 642 3.24 0.22 48.78
C ARG A 642 3.68 -0.10 47.34
N GLY A 643 3.75 0.89 46.45
CA GLY A 643 4.27 0.76 45.10
C GLY A 643 3.22 0.67 43.98
N LEU A 644 1.95 1.01 44.22
CA LEU A 644 0.95 1.11 43.16
C LEU A 644 1.41 2.10 42.09
N PHE A 645 1.45 1.66 40.83
CA PHE A 645 1.91 2.43 39.67
C PHE A 645 3.34 3.00 39.74
N ARG A 646 4.21 2.47 40.62
CA ARG A 646 5.63 2.87 40.66
C ARG A 646 6.32 2.49 39.35
N SER A 647 7.02 3.45 38.74
CA SER A 647 7.75 3.26 37.48
C SER A 647 9.22 3.67 37.59
N LEU A 648 10.06 3.01 36.81
CA LEU A 648 11.46 3.36 36.59
C LEU A 648 11.59 4.13 35.27
N SER A 649 12.41 5.17 35.27
CA SER A 649 12.72 6.00 34.11
C SER A 649 14.21 5.93 33.84
N PHE A 650 14.58 5.45 32.66
CA PHE A 650 15.97 5.37 32.20
C PHE A 650 16.19 6.42 31.12
N HIS A 651 17.24 7.20 31.27
CA HIS A 651 17.68 8.18 30.27
C HIS A 651 19.13 7.91 29.93
N THR A 652 19.45 7.82 28.64
CA THR A 652 20.80 7.56 28.16
C THR A 652 21.32 8.76 27.40
N TYR A 653 22.49 9.24 27.80
CA TYR A 653 23.24 10.29 27.10
C TYR A 653 24.29 9.67 26.20
N LYS A 654 24.45 10.23 25.00
CA LYS A 654 25.45 9.80 24.03
C LYS A 654 26.34 10.99 23.68
N ASP A 655 27.64 10.76 23.72
CA ASP A 655 28.66 11.71 23.25
C ASP A 655 29.72 10.97 22.43
N GLU A 656 30.43 11.67 21.54
CA GLU A 656 31.47 11.11 20.69
C GLU A 656 32.63 12.09 20.51
N GLU A 657 33.88 11.62 20.58
CA GLU A 657 35.06 12.46 20.29
C GLU A 657 35.06 12.87 18.82
N LYS A 658 34.84 14.16 18.52
CA LYS A 658 34.94 14.64 17.14
C LYS A 658 36.38 14.96 16.78
N ARG A 659 36.72 14.64 15.55
CA ARG A 659 37.97 15.08 14.92
C ARG A 659 37.63 16.15 13.89
N MET A 660 37.98 17.40 14.18
CA MET A 660 37.85 18.49 13.21
C MET A 660 39.16 18.63 12.43
N GLY A 661 39.20 18.04 11.23
CA GLY A 661 40.40 18.00 10.41
C GLY A 661 41.48 17.07 10.96
N THR A 662 42.74 17.33 10.62
CA THR A 662 43.89 16.51 11.03
C THR A 662 44.46 16.91 12.40
N LEU A 663 44.14 18.10 12.90
CA LEU A 663 44.83 18.75 14.01
C LEU A 663 44.01 18.84 15.29
N VAL A 664 42.69 19.03 15.21
CA VAL A 664 41.84 19.23 16.39
C VAL A 664 41.14 17.92 16.72
N LYS A 665 41.55 17.31 17.84
CA LYS A 665 40.92 16.12 18.40
C LYS A 665 40.33 16.49 19.76
N GLU A 666 39.01 16.38 19.88
CA GLU A 666 38.34 16.43 21.18
C GLU A 666 38.69 15.17 21.98
N SER A 667 38.88 15.31 23.29
CA SER A 667 39.13 14.17 24.18
C SER A 667 38.25 14.25 25.41
N PHE A 668 37.77 13.10 25.88
CA PHE A 668 37.07 13.04 27.15
C PHE A 668 38.06 13.21 28.30
N GLY A 669 38.05 14.39 28.89
CA GLY A 669 38.94 14.80 29.98
C GLY A 669 38.16 15.50 31.09
N ARG A 670 38.74 15.49 32.29
CA ARG A 670 38.29 16.39 33.34
C ARG A 670 38.68 17.82 32.92
N PRO A 671 37.75 18.78 32.89
CA PRO A 671 38.09 20.15 32.54
C PRO A 671 38.89 20.82 33.67
N ASP A 672 39.91 21.60 33.29
CA ASP A 672 40.68 22.41 34.24
C ASP A 672 39.92 23.69 34.60
N ARG A 673 39.86 23.97 35.91
CA ARG A 673 39.18 25.15 36.46
C ARG A 673 39.79 26.47 35.96
N SER A 674 41.06 26.49 35.55
CA SER A 674 41.70 27.67 34.98
C SER A 674 41.13 28.04 33.60
N ASN A 675 40.59 27.06 32.87
CA ASN A 675 40.19 27.20 31.47
C ASN A 675 38.66 27.18 31.27
N THR A 676 37.87 26.97 32.33
CA THR A 676 36.40 26.85 32.25
C THR A 676 35.67 27.73 33.27
N MET A 677 34.77 28.61 32.80
CA MET A 677 34.10 29.62 33.61
C MET A 677 32.88 29.15 34.44
N ALA A 678 32.52 27.87 34.42
CA ALA A 678 31.40 27.37 35.21
C ALA A 678 31.45 25.85 35.43
N SER A 679 32.03 25.38 36.54
CA SER A 679 31.74 24.04 37.05
C SER A 679 31.88 23.99 38.58
N THR A 680 30.77 24.25 39.26
CA THR A 680 30.58 23.88 40.67
C THR A 680 30.47 22.36 40.78
N GLU A 681 31.28 21.78 41.66
CA GLU A 681 31.22 20.38 42.12
C GLU A 681 31.26 19.27 41.04
N LEU A 682 32.36 19.22 40.28
CA LEU A 682 32.75 17.99 39.58
C LEU A 682 33.35 16.99 40.59
N GLY A 683 32.65 15.88 40.81
CA GLY A 683 33.17 14.72 41.54
C GLY A 683 34.50 14.22 40.95
N THR A 684 35.28 13.49 41.75
CA THR A 684 36.66 13.04 41.45
C THR A 684 36.78 12.01 40.31
N ALA A 685 35.69 11.65 39.61
CA ALA A 685 35.68 10.61 38.60
C ALA A 685 35.45 11.18 37.18
N LEU A 686 36.30 10.77 36.23
CA LEU A 686 36.23 11.08 34.78
C LEU A 686 34.95 10.57 34.10
N ILE A 687 34.38 9.49 34.66
CA ILE A 687 33.10 8.87 34.31
C ILE A 687 32.44 8.55 35.65
N PHE A 688 31.21 8.99 35.88
CA PHE A 688 30.48 8.60 37.09
C PHE A 688 30.36 7.07 37.14
N THR A 689 30.75 6.48 38.27
CA THR A 689 30.49 5.05 38.50
C THR A 689 28.98 4.83 38.63
N ALA A 690 28.50 3.61 38.32
CA ALA A 690 27.08 3.29 38.13
C ALA A 690 26.16 3.44 39.38
N SER A 691 26.62 4.08 40.46
CA SER A 691 25.93 4.18 41.75
C SER A 691 25.99 5.57 42.39
N VAL A 692 26.42 6.59 41.64
CA VAL A 692 26.44 7.97 42.14
C VAL A 692 25.03 8.57 42.03
N ASN A 693 24.50 9.05 43.15
CA ASN A 693 23.30 9.87 43.15
C ASN A 693 23.64 11.26 42.63
N ALA A 694 22.98 11.67 41.55
CA ALA A 694 23.20 12.96 40.93
C ALA A 694 21.89 13.77 40.83
N GLY A 695 21.98 15.06 41.17
CA GLY A 695 20.89 16.03 41.16
C GLY A 695 20.82 16.88 39.88
N CYS A 696 19.89 17.85 39.85
CA CYS A 696 19.53 18.62 38.64
C CYS A 696 20.64 19.49 38.02
N LEU A 697 21.72 19.78 38.74
CA LEU A 697 22.83 20.62 38.27
C LEU A 697 24.15 19.87 38.18
N ASP A 698 24.15 18.57 38.47
CA ASP A 698 25.35 17.76 38.35
C ASP A 698 25.69 17.62 36.88
N VAL A 699 26.90 18.07 36.56
CA VAL A 699 27.36 18.16 35.18
C VAL A 699 27.65 16.75 34.68
N TYR A 700 26.71 16.20 33.90
CA TYR A 700 26.96 15.07 33.00
C TYR A 700 27.68 15.50 31.71
N HIS A 701 27.87 16.82 31.53
CA HIS A 701 28.39 17.44 30.31
C HIS A 701 29.87 17.77 30.40
N TYR A 702 30.66 17.12 29.55
CA TYR A 702 32.05 17.44 29.31
C TYR A 702 32.19 18.88 28.79
N SER A 703 33.17 19.61 29.31
CA SER A 703 33.64 20.82 28.62
C SER A 703 34.72 20.39 27.64
N PHE A 704 34.53 20.70 26.35
CA PHE A 704 35.52 20.42 25.31
C PHE A 704 36.79 21.23 25.56
N LEU A 705 37.95 20.57 25.53
CA LEU A 705 39.27 21.20 25.41
C LEU A 705 39.65 21.31 23.94
#